data_AF-A0A2D0S309-F1
#
_entry.id   AF-A0A2D0S309-F1
#
_cell.length_a   1.000
_cell.length_b   1.000
_cell.length_c   1.000
_cell.angle_alpha   90.00
_cell.angle_beta   90.00
_cell.angle_gamma   90.00
#
_symmetry.space_group_name_H-M   'P 1'
#
loop_
_entity.id
_entity.type
_entity.pdbx_description
1 polymer ?
#
loop_
_entity_poly.entity_id
_entity_poly.type
_entity_poly.pdbx_seq_one_letter_code
_entity_poly.pdbx_strand_id
1 'polypeptide(L)'
;MKAALCTIAFLLAFEFSTSSSVPCQGDNCQQDDIEFDAQNAPNAPVGTCLVMGDPHYSTFDGSYYNFMGNCTYVIAKNCHVDDEHPAFQINTKNERNGNTQNTLISVVTIFVYGNTISFNRLQNGLVKINSSLWNFPVSLNNGRVKLTANSLSVTMQTDFGLSVQYDWDLYLVVTVPGSFKGKMCGMCGNFNGNKEDDLTTPSGNVASSIPELGKSWRVPGFPGEAFCQDECPGKCQSCEGVSWFTRMNAKLSCSVVTFLTKGSLKNCKSVIDPNVFYDNCLYDYCTGKDVSNFLCQTAEIYTDACRQAGVHVYNWRGLLKCPNPKCPANSHFESCACPATCENPTPSAECKANCVEACTCDDGYLWSGSKCVPKNQCGCMFKSGGDQRYLQAGESIWADDNCSKKCTCNPTNSEVVCENTSCPIGTACAVVNGTRGCHEVPNASCNIYGDPHYNTFDNSTYNFQGTCTYTAAQGCHLEGTQLTPFAVIVENEKWNEIQSSPNVSMAKVVVVEVYGMTIVLRRNQLHQVMINDVLTNIPINLNEGEVIVQQEGYHNVILTNFGLRVAYDMIYQVIITVPGTYAGKTCGMCGNYNGNKNDDFLLPDGKETKELKTFGAAWKVAVPGVVCDDGCSGDFCPKCPQNEKLVFEKDCSIITNPDGPFAACHSVINPDSYFQDCVYDVCMSEGDQHMLCHSVAAYMTDCQTFGVTVKNWRTSTFCPLSCPANSVYEICAKACDAPCPGLTGLMKCNIQTCAEGCMCKPGFFNNGTGCVTADQCGCYENGLTYKINETIITDNCLERLTCLPSGELKHESISCDTSEVCKIKNGVRGCYPRQCLLEASGSFSLFSGESWTITSVGAYELVKVCKGSLEAEWFRVVVELGPYGSQNSVAAVYVYFEEIFIAVNNKQSTWINGKLVTLPQQLKNEVIIQLTEDTLTIEKKASFQVSFSLSLGLVVSVSDEMAQTVCGACGSDNKVFDVQGQGFQEFLALWRAPDFPSALC
;
A
#
# COMPACT_ATOMS: atom_id res chain seq x y z
N MET A 1 -67.86 -40.04 4.51
CA MET A 1 -69.21 -39.68 5.01
C MET A 1 -69.16 -39.51 6.52
N LYS A 2 -69.68 -38.38 7.01
CA LYS A 2 -70.13 -38.09 8.39
C LYS A 2 -69.10 -38.12 9.54
N ALA A 3 -68.25 -37.09 9.63
CA ALA A 3 -67.82 -36.50 10.92
C ALA A 3 -66.96 -35.22 10.75
N ALA A 4 -66.20 -35.08 9.65
CA ALA A 4 -65.26 -33.95 9.48
C ALA A 4 -65.78 -32.78 8.62
N LEU A 5 -67.07 -32.79 8.25
CA LEU A 5 -67.70 -31.77 7.39
C LEU A 5 -68.61 -30.78 8.15
N CYS A 6 -68.61 -30.81 9.48
CA CYS A 6 -69.53 -30.00 10.30
C CYS A 6 -68.95 -28.74 10.95
N THR A 7 -67.62 -28.52 10.88
CA THR A 7 -67.01 -27.37 11.59
C THR A 7 -66.67 -26.18 10.69
N ILE A 8 -66.76 -26.32 9.36
CA ILE A 8 -66.50 -25.22 8.41
C ILE A 8 -67.80 -24.59 7.89
N ALA A 9 -68.96 -25.22 8.13
CA ALA A 9 -70.26 -24.69 7.72
C ALA A 9 -70.94 -23.76 8.74
N PHE A 10 -70.32 -23.50 9.91
CA PHE A 10 -70.93 -22.75 11.01
C PHE A 10 -70.54 -21.26 11.08
N LEU A 11 -69.80 -20.72 10.10
CA LEU A 11 -69.41 -19.30 10.04
C LEU A 11 -69.98 -18.53 8.83
N LEU A 12 -70.90 -19.12 8.05
CA LEU A 12 -71.44 -18.52 6.82
C LEU A 12 -72.95 -18.21 6.84
N ALA A 13 -73.60 -18.20 8.00
CA ALA A 13 -74.97 -17.71 8.10
C ALA A 13 -75.22 -17.15 9.50
N PHE A 14 -75.17 -15.82 9.66
CA PHE A 14 -76.11 -15.01 10.46
C PHE A 14 -75.79 -13.51 10.28
N GLU A 15 -76.78 -12.81 9.73
CA GLU A 15 -77.15 -11.40 9.95
C GLU A 15 -76.10 -10.29 9.78
N PHE A 16 -76.14 -9.64 8.61
CA PHE A 16 -75.99 -8.19 8.55
C PHE A 16 -77.23 -7.55 9.18
N SER A 17 -77.10 -7.10 10.44
CA SER A 17 -77.95 -6.04 10.99
C SER A 17 -77.07 -4.85 11.40
N THR A 18 -77.62 -3.69 11.15
CA THR A 18 -77.03 -2.36 11.01
C THR A 18 -76.67 -1.67 12.33
N SER A 19 -75.65 -0.80 12.34
CA SER A 19 -75.80 0.60 12.79
C SER A 19 -74.59 1.49 12.47
N SER A 20 -74.75 2.46 11.57
CA SER A 20 -74.49 3.88 11.87
C SER A 20 -75.12 4.72 10.76
N SER A 21 -76.03 5.59 11.18
CA SER A 21 -77.04 6.34 10.45
C SER A 21 -76.51 7.56 9.67
N VAL A 22 -77.02 7.76 8.44
CA VAL A 22 -77.18 9.08 7.80
C VAL A 22 -78.68 9.28 7.56
N PRO A 23 -79.29 10.43 7.92
CA PRO A 23 -80.74 10.61 7.84
C PRO A 23 -81.16 10.94 6.42
N CYS A 24 -82.06 10.15 5.84
CA CYS A 24 -82.86 10.52 4.68
C CYS A 24 -84.29 10.79 5.13
N GLN A 25 -84.87 11.91 4.71
CA GLN A 25 -86.24 12.31 5.01
C GLN A 25 -87.01 12.37 3.69
N GLY A 26 -87.93 11.42 3.48
CA GLY A 26 -88.90 11.43 2.38
C GLY A 26 -88.46 10.73 1.09
N ASP A 27 -89.41 10.04 0.46
CA ASP A 27 -89.26 9.16 -0.71
C ASP A 27 -88.85 9.89 -2.01
N ASN A 28 -87.57 10.27 -2.14
CA ASN A 28 -86.95 10.46 -3.46
C ASN A 28 -85.41 10.51 -3.37
N CYS A 29 -84.74 9.42 -3.76
CA CYS A 29 -83.35 9.46 -4.22
C CYS A 29 -83.32 8.90 -5.64
N GLN A 30 -83.23 9.78 -6.63
CA GLN A 30 -82.92 9.40 -8.01
C GLN A 30 -81.44 9.03 -8.13
N GLN A 31 -81.18 7.96 -8.88
CA GLN A 31 -79.87 7.49 -9.26
C GLN A 31 -79.43 8.34 -10.45
N ASP A 32 -78.68 9.43 -10.20
CA ASP A 32 -77.98 10.14 -11.26
C ASP A 32 -76.73 9.35 -11.65
N ASP A 33 -76.73 8.91 -12.90
CA ASP A 33 -75.56 8.41 -13.60
C ASP A 33 -74.46 9.48 -13.61
N ILE A 34 -73.43 9.31 -12.78
CA ILE A 34 -72.15 10.00 -12.99
C ILE A 34 -71.29 9.08 -13.85
N GLU A 35 -71.44 9.25 -15.16
CA GLU A 35 -70.43 8.87 -16.15
C GLU A 35 -69.12 9.59 -15.78
N PHE A 36 -68.14 8.84 -15.26
CA PHE A 36 -66.78 9.35 -15.12
C PHE A 36 -66.21 9.51 -16.53
N ASP A 37 -66.05 10.76 -16.94
CA ASP A 37 -65.41 11.18 -18.17
C ASP A 37 -63.98 10.58 -18.26
N ALA A 38 -63.85 9.53 -19.06
CA ALA A 38 -62.59 8.87 -19.40
C ALA A 38 -61.97 9.50 -20.66
N GLN A 39 -62.04 10.83 -20.81
CA GLN A 39 -61.37 11.55 -21.90
C GLN A 39 -60.38 12.58 -21.35
N ASN A 40 -59.27 12.09 -20.77
CA ASN A 40 -57.95 12.75 -20.76
C ASN A 40 -56.88 11.84 -20.11
N ALA A 41 -56.49 10.77 -20.81
CA ALA A 41 -55.25 10.05 -20.51
C ALA A 41 -54.44 9.87 -21.81
N PRO A 42 -53.50 10.78 -22.14
CA PRO A 42 -52.53 10.51 -23.19
C PRO A 42 -51.31 9.81 -22.58
N ASN A 43 -51.48 8.62 -21.99
CA ASN A 43 -50.33 7.87 -21.50
C ASN A 43 -50.06 6.70 -22.44
N ALA A 44 -48.95 6.80 -23.17
CA ALA A 44 -48.35 5.72 -23.93
C ALA A 44 -48.20 4.45 -23.05
N PRO A 45 -48.25 3.24 -23.62
CA PRO A 45 -48.11 2.00 -22.86
C PRO A 45 -46.78 1.99 -22.09
N VAL A 46 -46.81 1.71 -20.78
CA VAL A 46 -45.61 1.62 -19.92
C VAL A 46 -45.17 0.15 -19.83
N GLY A 47 -43.88 -0.12 -20.00
CA GLY A 47 -43.30 -1.44 -19.75
C GLY A 47 -42.93 -1.58 -18.28
N THR A 48 -43.42 -2.64 -17.60
CA THR A 48 -43.11 -2.91 -16.18
C THR A 48 -42.43 -4.26 -16.04
N CYS A 49 -41.23 -4.27 -15.47
CA CYS A 49 -40.51 -5.48 -15.06
C CYS A 49 -40.51 -5.58 -13.53
N LEU A 50 -40.72 -6.79 -13.03
CA LEU A 50 -40.78 -7.09 -11.60
C LEU A 50 -39.73 -8.16 -11.26
N VAL A 51 -38.89 -7.85 -10.29
CA VAL A 51 -37.99 -8.82 -9.66
C VAL A 51 -38.44 -8.95 -8.21
N MET A 52 -38.95 -10.12 -7.84
CA MET A 52 -39.71 -10.31 -6.59
C MET A 52 -39.07 -11.41 -5.75
N GLY A 53 -38.38 -11.00 -4.70
CA GLY A 53 -37.62 -11.87 -3.82
C GLY A 53 -36.55 -12.66 -4.59
N ASP A 54 -36.52 -13.94 -4.28
CA ASP A 54 -35.81 -14.98 -5.02
C ASP A 54 -36.74 -16.20 -5.07
N PRO A 55 -37.09 -16.70 -6.27
CA PRO A 55 -36.39 -16.49 -7.54
C PRO A 55 -37.21 -15.80 -8.64
N HIS A 56 -38.22 -14.98 -8.33
CA HIS A 56 -39.28 -14.64 -9.29
C HIS A 56 -38.98 -13.43 -10.19
N TYR A 57 -39.07 -13.62 -11.50
CA TYR A 57 -38.91 -12.57 -12.52
C TYR A 57 -40.15 -12.47 -13.41
N SER A 58 -40.63 -11.25 -13.63
CA SER A 58 -41.63 -10.92 -14.67
C SER A 58 -41.04 -9.88 -15.60
N THR A 59 -40.92 -10.21 -16.88
CA THR A 59 -40.36 -9.34 -17.92
C THR A 59 -41.32 -8.22 -18.31
N PHE A 60 -40.83 -7.27 -19.11
CA PHE A 60 -41.64 -6.16 -19.62
C PHE A 60 -42.84 -6.60 -20.49
N ASP A 61 -42.73 -7.75 -21.17
CA ASP A 61 -43.81 -8.31 -22.02
C ASP A 61 -44.62 -9.40 -21.31
N GLY A 62 -44.36 -9.63 -20.02
CA GLY A 62 -45.15 -10.52 -19.16
C GLY A 62 -44.73 -11.99 -19.14
N SER A 63 -43.55 -12.33 -19.68
CA SER A 63 -42.94 -13.64 -19.43
C SER A 63 -42.52 -13.78 -17.98
N TYR A 64 -42.76 -14.98 -17.42
CA TYR A 64 -42.47 -15.30 -16.03
C TYR A 64 -41.51 -16.48 -15.93
N TYR A 65 -40.49 -16.36 -15.07
CA TYR A 65 -39.55 -17.44 -14.81
C TYR A 65 -38.89 -17.32 -13.42
N ASN A 66 -38.24 -18.40 -13.00
CA ASN A 66 -37.57 -18.53 -11.73
C ASN A 66 -36.05 -18.70 -11.90
N PHE A 67 -35.25 -17.79 -11.35
CA PHE A 67 -33.79 -17.85 -11.39
C PHE A 67 -33.13 -17.66 -10.01
N MET A 68 -32.29 -18.62 -9.61
CA MET A 68 -31.71 -18.79 -8.26
C MET A 68 -30.19 -18.50 -8.20
N GLY A 69 -29.70 -17.59 -9.04
CA GLY A 69 -28.27 -17.26 -9.12
C GLY A 69 -27.81 -16.36 -7.98
N ASN A 70 -26.60 -16.58 -7.45
CA ASN A 70 -26.01 -15.76 -6.37
C ASN A 70 -24.82 -14.89 -6.85
N CYS A 71 -24.85 -14.47 -8.11
CA CYS A 71 -23.91 -13.51 -8.68
C CYS A 71 -24.55 -12.12 -8.86
N THR A 72 -23.83 -11.22 -9.53
CA THR A 72 -24.37 -9.94 -10.01
C THR A 72 -24.90 -10.10 -11.44
N TYR A 73 -26.15 -9.69 -11.68
CA TYR A 73 -26.83 -9.85 -12.96
C TYR A 73 -27.34 -8.53 -13.52
N VAL A 74 -27.34 -8.39 -14.85
CA VAL A 74 -27.95 -7.26 -15.56
C VAL A 74 -29.45 -7.49 -15.67
N ILE A 75 -30.21 -6.71 -14.90
CA ILE A 75 -31.67 -6.80 -14.86
C ILE A 75 -32.30 -6.13 -16.07
N ALA A 76 -31.94 -4.88 -16.33
CA ALA A 76 -32.44 -4.14 -17.47
C ALA A 76 -31.42 -3.11 -17.93
N LYS A 77 -31.28 -2.95 -19.24
CA LYS A 77 -30.39 -1.98 -19.88
C LYS A 77 -31.03 -1.48 -21.17
N ASN A 78 -30.75 -0.24 -21.52
CA ASN A 78 -30.99 0.25 -22.87
C ASN A 78 -29.86 -0.23 -23.81
N CYS A 79 -30.18 -1.13 -24.73
CA CYS A 79 -29.25 -1.65 -25.73
C CYS A 79 -29.23 -0.82 -27.02
N HIS A 80 -30.17 0.10 -27.19
CA HIS A 80 -30.34 0.93 -28.38
C HIS A 80 -30.37 2.41 -28.00
N VAL A 81 -29.19 2.93 -27.62
CA VAL A 81 -29.00 4.29 -27.12
C VAL A 81 -29.10 5.30 -28.26
N ASP A 82 -29.89 6.35 -28.05
CA ASP A 82 -30.03 7.51 -28.94
C ASP A 82 -30.31 8.78 -28.11
N ASP A 83 -30.51 9.92 -28.79
CA ASP A 83 -30.68 11.23 -28.13
C ASP A 83 -31.96 11.32 -27.28
N GLU A 84 -33.01 10.56 -27.62
CA GLU A 84 -34.28 10.51 -26.89
C GLU A 84 -34.28 9.39 -25.82
N HIS A 85 -33.42 8.38 -25.99
CA HIS A 85 -33.33 7.19 -25.14
C HIS A 85 -31.90 7.04 -24.60
N PRO A 86 -31.59 7.71 -23.48
CA PRO A 86 -30.26 7.69 -22.89
C PRO A 86 -29.82 6.29 -22.43
N ALA A 87 -28.50 6.10 -22.32
CA ALA A 87 -27.93 4.89 -21.75
C ALA A 87 -28.26 4.78 -20.25
N PHE A 88 -28.75 3.61 -19.84
CA PHE A 88 -28.84 3.22 -18.44
C PHE A 88 -28.65 1.71 -18.31
N GLN A 89 -28.24 1.27 -17.12
CA GLN A 89 -28.13 -0.15 -16.79
C GLN A 89 -28.47 -0.36 -15.31
N ILE A 90 -29.25 -1.40 -15.01
CA ILE A 90 -29.67 -1.79 -13.67
C ILE A 90 -29.15 -3.19 -13.41
N ASN A 91 -28.41 -3.35 -12.32
CA ASN A 91 -27.85 -4.61 -11.87
C ASN A 91 -28.39 -4.97 -10.48
N THR A 92 -28.54 -6.26 -10.20
CA THR A 92 -28.79 -6.77 -8.85
C THR A 92 -27.70 -7.75 -8.46
N LYS A 93 -27.14 -7.58 -7.26
CA LYS A 93 -26.31 -8.58 -6.60
C LYS A 93 -27.20 -9.46 -5.74
N ASN A 94 -27.19 -10.76 -6.00
CA ASN A 94 -27.96 -11.72 -5.23
C ASN A 94 -27.02 -12.51 -4.30
N GLU A 95 -27.40 -12.73 -3.05
CA GLU A 95 -26.61 -13.48 -2.07
C GLU A 95 -27.44 -14.58 -1.39
N ARG A 96 -26.81 -15.72 -1.05
CA ARG A 96 -27.52 -16.81 -0.35
C ARG A 96 -27.85 -16.40 1.09
N ASN A 97 -29.07 -16.71 1.52
CA ASN A 97 -29.50 -16.43 2.89
C ASN A 97 -29.06 -17.54 3.84
N GLY A 98 -27.92 -17.36 4.51
CA GLY A 98 -27.38 -18.32 5.49
C GLY A 98 -27.12 -19.70 4.88
N ASN A 99 -27.63 -20.76 5.50
CA ASN A 99 -27.51 -22.15 5.01
C ASN A 99 -28.63 -22.55 4.02
N THR A 100 -29.49 -21.63 3.61
CA THR A 100 -30.59 -21.94 2.69
C THR A 100 -30.13 -21.93 1.23
N GLN A 101 -30.86 -22.63 0.36
CA GLN A 101 -30.60 -22.59 -1.08
C GLN A 101 -31.12 -21.31 -1.75
N ASN A 102 -31.89 -20.48 -1.04
CA ASN A 102 -32.50 -19.26 -1.55
C ASN A 102 -31.48 -18.11 -1.55
N THR A 103 -31.49 -17.33 -2.62
CA THR A 103 -30.82 -16.05 -2.76
C THR A 103 -31.72 -14.89 -2.33
N LEU A 104 -31.18 -13.69 -2.16
CA LEU A 104 -31.93 -12.45 -1.90
C LEU A 104 -31.18 -11.30 -2.56
N ILE A 105 -31.90 -10.24 -2.96
CA ILE A 105 -31.27 -9.02 -3.45
C ILE A 105 -30.47 -8.40 -2.31
N SER A 106 -29.14 -8.39 -2.44
CA SER A 106 -28.21 -7.77 -1.50
C SER A 106 -27.96 -6.31 -1.86
N VAL A 107 -27.81 -6.02 -3.16
CA VAL A 107 -27.54 -4.68 -3.68
C VAL A 107 -28.25 -4.46 -5.02
N VAL A 108 -28.93 -3.32 -5.18
CA VAL A 108 -29.39 -2.81 -6.48
C VAL A 108 -28.43 -1.71 -6.92
N THR A 109 -27.85 -1.80 -8.12
CA THR A 109 -26.95 -0.78 -8.67
C THR A 109 -27.44 -0.27 -10.01
N ILE A 110 -27.53 1.04 -10.16
CA ILE A 110 -28.06 1.73 -11.33
C ILE A 110 -26.97 2.65 -11.89
N PHE A 111 -26.71 2.51 -13.18
CA PHE A 111 -25.82 3.38 -13.95
C PHE A 111 -26.66 4.27 -14.85
N VAL A 112 -26.60 5.59 -14.65
CA VAL A 112 -27.34 6.56 -15.46
C VAL A 112 -26.65 7.93 -15.41
N TYR A 113 -26.55 8.61 -16.54
CA TYR A 113 -25.89 9.93 -16.69
C TYR A 113 -24.49 10.03 -16.05
N GLY A 114 -23.70 8.95 -16.14
CA GLY A 114 -22.36 8.88 -15.58
C GLY A 114 -22.31 8.65 -14.06
N ASN A 115 -23.47 8.54 -13.39
CA ASN A 115 -23.54 8.22 -11.97
C ASN A 115 -23.70 6.72 -11.75
N THR A 116 -23.11 6.25 -10.65
CA THR A 116 -23.37 4.94 -10.05
C THR A 116 -24.18 5.14 -8.78
N ILE A 117 -25.40 4.62 -8.76
CA ILE A 117 -26.36 4.74 -7.65
C ILE A 117 -26.60 3.33 -7.10
N SER A 118 -26.31 3.10 -5.82
CA SER A 118 -26.51 1.78 -5.21
C SER A 118 -27.39 1.86 -3.95
N PHE A 119 -28.35 0.93 -3.87
CA PHE A 119 -29.17 0.68 -2.69
C PHE A 119 -28.76 -0.65 -2.08
N ASN A 120 -28.35 -0.63 -0.80
CA ASN A 120 -28.02 -1.83 -0.06
C ASN A 120 -29.24 -2.32 0.71
N ARG A 121 -29.42 -3.64 0.75
CA ARG A 121 -30.48 -4.28 1.52
C ARG A 121 -30.40 -3.88 3.00
N LEU A 122 -31.56 -3.60 3.60
CA LEU A 122 -31.74 -3.21 5.01
C LEU A 122 -31.01 -1.92 5.46
N GLN A 123 -30.54 -1.09 4.52
CA GLN A 123 -29.96 0.23 4.81
C GLN A 123 -30.93 1.37 4.50
N ASN A 124 -32.15 1.28 5.07
CA ASN A 124 -33.24 2.22 4.79
C ASN A 124 -32.83 3.67 5.03
N GLY A 125 -33.06 4.52 4.02
CA GLY A 125 -32.84 5.97 4.11
C GLY A 125 -31.43 6.44 3.74
N LEU A 126 -30.54 5.53 3.32
CA LEU A 126 -29.23 5.87 2.78
C LEU A 126 -29.06 5.35 1.36
N VAL A 127 -28.38 6.12 0.51
CA VAL A 127 -28.02 5.72 -0.86
C VAL A 127 -26.54 5.97 -1.10
N LYS A 128 -25.89 5.06 -1.83
CA LYS A 128 -24.49 5.24 -2.23
C LYS A 128 -24.45 5.86 -3.64
N ILE A 129 -23.90 7.06 -3.77
CA ILE A 129 -23.72 7.80 -5.04
C ILE A 129 -22.22 7.91 -5.33
N ASN A 130 -21.75 7.37 -6.46
CA ASN A 130 -20.34 7.45 -6.90
C ASN A 130 -19.35 7.11 -5.76
N SER A 131 -19.67 6.06 -5.01
CA SER A 131 -18.97 5.57 -3.82
C SER A 131 -19.28 6.23 -2.47
N SER A 132 -19.99 7.36 -2.40
CA SER A 132 -20.29 8.08 -1.15
C SER A 132 -21.72 7.85 -0.63
N LEU A 133 -21.93 7.69 0.67
CA LEU A 133 -23.24 7.52 1.32
C LEU A 133 -23.94 8.85 1.56
N TRP A 134 -25.16 9.00 1.06
CA TRP A 134 -25.94 10.23 1.08
C TRP A 134 -27.33 9.94 1.68
N ASN A 135 -27.89 10.94 2.38
CA ASN A 135 -29.28 10.90 2.87
C ASN A 135 -30.24 11.40 1.78
N PHE A 136 -31.46 10.86 1.78
CA PHE A 136 -32.56 11.38 0.95
C PHE A 136 -33.16 12.68 1.52
N PRO A 137 -33.79 13.51 0.67
CA PRO A 137 -33.88 13.39 -0.79
C PRO A 137 -32.56 13.71 -1.52
N VAL A 138 -32.39 13.13 -2.71
CA VAL A 138 -31.23 13.37 -3.58
C VAL A 138 -31.71 13.82 -4.96
N SER A 139 -31.01 14.79 -5.54
CA SER A 139 -31.21 15.22 -6.92
C SER A 139 -29.86 15.34 -7.61
N LEU A 140 -29.70 14.72 -8.77
CA LEU A 140 -28.43 14.71 -9.51
C LEU A 140 -28.59 15.37 -10.88
N ASN A 141 -27.47 15.85 -11.43
CA ASN A 141 -27.36 16.42 -12.78
C ASN A 141 -28.40 17.51 -13.06
N ASN A 142 -28.57 18.47 -12.14
CA ASN A 142 -29.57 19.56 -12.25
C ASN A 142 -31.02 19.07 -12.28
N GLY A 143 -31.34 18.00 -11.55
CA GLY A 143 -32.73 17.53 -11.44
C GLY A 143 -33.13 16.46 -12.44
N ARG A 144 -32.20 16.00 -13.30
CA ARG A 144 -32.46 14.93 -14.27
C ARG A 144 -32.62 13.57 -13.62
N VAL A 145 -32.02 13.36 -12.45
CA VAL A 145 -32.28 12.19 -11.61
C VAL A 145 -32.79 12.68 -10.26
N LYS A 146 -33.92 12.14 -9.81
CA LYS A 146 -34.52 12.43 -8.51
C LYS A 146 -34.67 11.13 -7.75
N LEU A 147 -34.16 11.12 -6.52
CA LEU A 147 -34.31 9.99 -5.62
C LEU A 147 -35.10 10.44 -4.41
N THR A 148 -36.20 9.74 -4.18
CA THR A 148 -37.11 9.99 -3.06
C THR A 148 -37.28 8.68 -2.30
N ALA A 149 -37.36 8.76 -0.98
CA ALA A 149 -37.62 7.61 -0.14
C ALA A 149 -38.77 7.90 0.80
N ASN A 150 -39.58 6.89 1.06
CA ASN A 150 -40.52 6.85 2.17
C ASN A 150 -40.06 5.79 3.17
N SER A 151 -40.87 5.50 4.18
CA SER A 151 -40.51 4.53 5.23
C SER A 151 -40.40 3.07 4.75
N LEU A 152 -41.00 2.73 3.61
CA LEU A 152 -41.11 1.35 3.08
C LEU A 152 -40.29 1.12 1.81
N SER A 153 -40.07 2.15 1.00
CA SER A 153 -39.38 2.01 -0.29
C SER A 153 -38.63 3.26 -0.71
N VAL A 154 -37.73 3.08 -1.69
CA VAL A 154 -37.04 4.15 -2.42
C VAL A 154 -37.45 4.11 -3.87
N THR A 155 -37.63 5.29 -4.46
CA THR A 155 -37.91 5.45 -5.88
C THR A 155 -36.90 6.42 -6.51
N MET A 156 -36.22 5.97 -7.55
CA MET A 156 -35.41 6.79 -8.45
C MET A 156 -36.20 7.06 -9.72
N GLN A 157 -36.28 8.32 -10.13
CA GLN A 157 -36.92 8.75 -11.38
C GLN A 157 -35.94 9.57 -12.22
N THR A 158 -36.02 9.41 -13.54
CA THR A 158 -35.29 10.23 -14.50
C THR A 158 -36.21 11.18 -15.26
N ASP A 159 -35.63 12.23 -15.85
CA ASP A 159 -36.31 13.16 -16.76
C ASP A 159 -36.85 12.51 -18.04
N PHE A 160 -36.25 11.40 -18.49
CA PHE A 160 -36.74 10.59 -19.62
C PHE A 160 -37.74 9.50 -19.22
N GLY A 161 -38.17 9.46 -17.96
CA GLY A 161 -39.26 8.61 -17.50
C GLY A 161 -38.89 7.19 -17.06
N LEU A 162 -37.60 6.84 -16.94
CA LEU A 162 -37.20 5.62 -16.24
C LEU A 162 -37.54 5.79 -14.75
N SER A 163 -38.20 4.78 -14.17
CA SER A 163 -38.45 4.72 -12.74
C SER A 163 -38.04 3.37 -12.17
N VAL A 164 -37.34 3.39 -11.05
CA VAL A 164 -36.85 2.21 -10.34
C VAL A 164 -37.24 2.31 -8.88
N GLN A 165 -38.04 1.37 -8.39
CA GLN A 165 -38.43 1.29 -6.98
C GLN A 165 -37.85 0.04 -6.33
N TYR A 166 -37.30 0.19 -5.13
CA TYR A 166 -36.80 -0.91 -4.31
C TYR A 166 -37.33 -0.77 -2.88
N ASP A 167 -37.75 -1.87 -2.27
CA ASP A 167 -38.32 -1.91 -0.91
C ASP A 167 -37.28 -2.09 0.20
N TRP A 168 -35.99 -2.06 -0.14
CA TRP A 168 -34.87 -2.34 0.76
C TRP A 168 -34.70 -3.80 1.16
N ASP A 169 -35.50 -4.72 0.64
CA ASP A 169 -35.44 -6.12 1.05
C ASP A 169 -35.74 -7.07 -0.11
N LEU A 170 -37.02 -7.18 -0.49
CA LEU A 170 -37.54 -8.29 -1.26
C LEU A 170 -37.70 -7.97 -2.73
N TYR A 171 -38.18 -6.80 -3.16
CA TYR A 171 -38.59 -6.61 -4.55
C TYR A 171 -38.12 -5.30 -5.18
N LEU A 172 -37.89 -5.39 -6.48
CA LEU A 172 -37.45 -4.32 -7.38
C LEU A 172 -38.45 -4.20 -8.52
N VAL A 173 -38.95 -2.99 -8.74
CA VAL A 173 -39.83 -2.66 -9.87
C VAL A 173 -39.10 -1.71 -10.80
N VAL A 174 -39.06 -2.05 -12.09
CA VAL A 174 -38.47 -1.22 -13.15
C VAL A 174 -39.55 -0.87 -14.15
N THR A 175 -39.76 0.42 -14.38
CA THR A 175 -40.72 0.91 -15.36
C THR A 175 -40.05 1.80 -16.39
N VAL A 176 -40.37 1.59 -17.67
CA VAL A 176 -39.90 2.42 -18.79
C VAL A 176 -41.09 2.91 -19.64
N PRO A 177 -41.02 4.12 -20.22
CA PRO A 177 -42.03 4.59 -21.15
C PRO A 177 -42.11 3.73 -22.42
N GLY A 178 -43.26 3.70 -23.07
CA GLY A 178 -43.46 2.95 -24.31
C GLY A 178 -42.56 3.32 -25.48
N SER A 179 -41.89 4.48 -25.43
CA SER A 179 -40.86 4.86 -26.40
C SER A 179 -39.63 3.94 -26.35
N PHE A 180 -39.39 3.26 -25.22
CA PHE A 180 -38.34 2.24 -25.07
C PHE A 180 -38.68 0.88 -25.70
N LYS A 181 -39.84 0.74 -26.36
CA LYS A 181 -40.26 -0.52 -26.97
C LYS A 181 -39.23 -1.02 -27.99
N GLY A 182 -38.74 -2.25 -27.80
CA GLY A 182 -37.70 -2.89 -28.61
C GLY A 182 -36.28 -2.35 -28.39
N LYS A 183 -36.08 -1.45 -27.41
CA LYS A 183 -34.75 -0.89 -27.08
C LYS A 183 -34.10 -1.57 -25.87
N MET A 184 -34.90 -2.32 -25.11
CA MET A 184 -34.50 -2.93 -23.85
C MET A 184 -33.76 -4.24 -24.07
N CYS A 185 -32.95 -4.63 -23.09
CA CYS A 185 -32.30 -5.92 -23.00
C CYS A 185 -31.93 -6.22 -21.55
N GLY A 186 -31.71 -7.50 -21.24
CA GLY A 186 -31.38 -7.98 -19.89
C GLY A 186 -32.33 -9.09 -19.45
N MET A 187 -32.26 -9.43 -18.16
CA MET A 187 -33.18 -10.40 -17.56
C MET A 187 -34.67 -9.98 -17.64
N CYS A 188 -34.95 -8.68 -17.74
CA CYS A 188 -36.31 -8.15 -17.95
C CYS A 188 -36.85 -8.27 -19.38
N GLY A 189 -36.13 -8.92 -20.30
CA GLY A 189 -36.54 -9.08 -21.70
C GLY A 189 -36.28 -7.84 -22.55
N ASN A 190 -36.82 -7.84 -23.77
CA ASN A 190 -36.52 -6.82 -24.79
C ASN A 190 -37.64 -5.78 -25.01
N PHE A 191 -38.77 -5.94 -24.32
CA PHE A 191 -39.91 -5.03 -24.34
C PHE A 191 -40.41 -4.75 -25.75
N ASN A 192 -40.68 -5.78 -26.56
CA ASN A 192 -41.18 -5.63 -27.93
C ASN A 192 -42.66 -6.05 -28.09
N GLY A 193 -43.28 -6.53 -27.01
CA GLY A 193 -44.64 -7.06 -26.95
C GLY A 193 -44.75 -8.55 -27.28
N ASN A 194 -43.64 -9.27 -27.41
CA ASN A 194 -43.60 -10.69 -27.67
C ASN A 194 -42.90 -11.42 -26.51
N LYS A 195 -43.69 -12.17 -25.75
CA LYS A 195 -43.20 -12.93 -24.59
C LYS A 195 -42.25 -14.08 -24.97
N GLU A 196 -42.33 -14.60 -26.19
CA GLU A 196 -41.61 -15.81 -26.60
C GLU A 196 -40.10 -15.59 -26.83
N ASP A 197 -39.67 -14.33 -27.01
CA ASP A 197 -38.25 -13.95 -27.18
C ASP A 197 -37.71 -13.14 -26.00
N ASP A 198 -38.41 -13.10 -24.87
CA ASP A 198 -37.94 -12.41 -23.67
C ASP A 198 -36.71 -13.07 -23.03
N LEU A 199 -36.52 -14.37 -23.23
CA LEU A 199 -35.38 -15.12 -22.70
C LEU A 199 -34.17 -15.02 -23.63
N THR A 200 -33.92 -13.84 -24.20
CA THR A 200 -32.81 -13.60 -25.13
C THR A 200 -31.51 -13.31 -24.39
N THR A 201 -30.43 -13.96 -24.80
CA THR A 201 -29.07 -13.73 -24.30
C THR A 201 -28.45 -12.47 -24.94
N PRO A 202 -27.34 -11.93 -24.41
CA PRO A 202 -26.68 -10.77 -25.02
C PRO A 202 -26.22 -10.99 -26.48
N SER A 203 -26.09 -12.25 -26.92
CA SER A 203 -25.75 -12.57 -28.31
C SER A 203 -26.94 -12.54 -29.26
N GLY A 204 -28.16 -12.29 -28.77
CA GLY A 204 -29.39 -12.24 -29.57
C GLY A 204 -30.08 -13.60 -29.79
N ASN A 205 -29.62 -14.66 -29.12
CA ASN A 205 -30.26 -15.98 -29.20
C ASN A 205 -31.22 -16.18 -28.02
N VAL A 206 -32.33 -16.90 -28.22
CA VAL A 206 -33.18 -17.34 -27.11
C VAL A 206 -32.45 -18.44 -26.33
N ALA A 207 -32.32 -18.27 -25.02
CA ALA A 207 -31.65 -19.21 -24.13
C ALA A 207 -32.40 -20.55 -24.10
N SER A 208 -31.66 -21.66 -24.05
CA SER A 208 -32.24 -23.00 -23.97
C SER A 208 -32.72 -23.36 -22.56
N SER A 209 -32.27 -22.62 -21.55
CA SER A 209 -32.67 -22.80 -20.15
C SER A 209 -32.51 -21.50 -19.34
N ILE A 210 -33.20 -21.41 -18.19
CA ILE A 210 -33.10 -20.26 -17.30
C ILE A 210 -31.69 -20.07 -16.69
N PRO A 211 -30.97 -21.14 -16.28
CA PRO A 211 -29.57 -21.02 -15.88
C PRO A 211 -28.66 -20.45 -16.98
N GLU A 212 -28.86 -20.87 -18.23
CA GLU A 212 -28.11 -20.32 -19.36
C GLU A 212 -28.39 -18.83 -19.54
N LEU A 213 -29.67 -18.42 -19.45
CA LEU A 213 -30.06 -17.01 -19.49
C LEU A 213 -29.34 -16.20 -18.42
N GLY A 214 -29.43 -16.62 -17.16
CA GLY A 214 -28.81 -15.91 -16.03
C GLY A 214 -27.29 -15.84 -16.14
N LYS A 215 -26.64 -16.96 -16.50
CA LYS A 215 -25.19 -16.99 -16.75
C LYS A 215 -24.79 -16.02 -17.87
N SER A 216 -25.60 -15.91 -18.92
CA SER A 216 -25.33 -15.01 -20.05
C SER A 216 -25.42 -13.53 -19.67
N TRP A 217 -26.26 -13.17 -18.70
CA TRP A 217 -26.45 -11.79 -18.21
C TRP A 217 -25.64 -11.47 -16.96
N ARG A 218 -24.67 -12.31 -16.61
CA ARG A 218 -23.75 -12.08 -15.49
C ARG A 218 -22.77 -10.94 -15.79
N VAL A 219 -22.47 -10.13 -14.77
CA VAL A 219 -21.51 -9.03 -14.87
C VAL A 219 -20.08 -9.55 -14.63
N PRO A 220 -19.13 -9.44 -15.57
CA PRO A 220 -17.76 -9.90 -15.35
C PRO A 220 -16.94 -8.96 -14.45
N GLY A 221 -16.02 -9.52 -13.66
CA GLY A 221 -14.93 -8.77 -13.02
C GLY A 221 -15.20 -8.17 -11.62
N PHE A 222 -16.27 -8.55 -10.92
CA PHE A 222 -16.53 -8.08 -9.56
C PHE A 222 -15.75 -8.89 -8.48
N PRO A 223 -15.21 -8.25 -7.42
CA PRO A 223 -14.53 -8.94 -6.32
C PRO A 223 -15.45 -9.92 -5.59
N GLY A 224 -14.98 -11.15 -5.36
CA GLY A 224 -15.74 -12.22 -4.68
C GLY A 224 -16.59 -13.10 -5.61
N GLU A 225 -16.59 -12.83 -6.91
CA GLU A 225 -17.40 -13.57 -7.88
C GLU A 225 -16.78 -14.88 -8.41
N ALA A 226 -15.51 -15.15 -8.11
CA ALA A 226 -14.83 -16.38 -8.56
C ALA A 226 -15.52 -17.69 -8.09
N PHE A 227 -16.42 -17.60 -7.09
CA PHE A 227 -17.07 -18.75 -6.46
C PHE A 227 -18.61 -18.70 -6.48
N CYS A 228 -19.24 -17.76 -7.19
CA CYS A 228 -20.70 -17.72 -7.31
C CYS A 228 -21.22 -18.74 -8.35
N GLN A 229 -22.50 -19.11 -8.24
CA GLN A 229 -23.19 -20.13 -9.02
C GLN A 229 -24.42 -19.52 -9.69
N ASP A 230 -24.59 -19.82 -10.98
CA ASP A 230 -25.75 -19.45 -11.78
C ASP A 230 -26.90 -20.47 -11.66
N GLU A 231 -26.76 -21.43 -10.75
CA GLU A 231 -27.70 -22.53 -10.51
C GLU A 231 -27.89 -22.79 -9.01
N CYS A 232 -29.01 -23.45 -8.69
CA CYS A 232 -29.21 -24.08 -7.39
C CYS A 232 -28.34 -25.36 -7.31
N PRO A 233 -27.60 -25.62 -6.20
CA PRO A 233 -26.88 -26.89 -6.03
C PRO A 233 -27.90 -28.01 -5.78
N GLY A 234 -28.25 -28.75 -6.83
CA GLY A 234 -29.22 -29.88 -6.80
C GLY A 234 -30.44 -29.64 -7.69
N LYS A 235 -31.57 -30.29 -7.39
CA LYS A 235 -32.86 -29.95 -8.02
C LYS A 235 -33.42 -28.70 -7.32
N CYS A 236 -33.65 -27.62 -8.07
CA CYS A 236 -34.36 -26.47 -7.53
C CYS A 236 -35.71 -26.97 -7.00
N GLN A 237 -35.99 -26.72 -5.72
CA GLN A 237 -37.26 -27.15 -5.13
C GLN A 237 -38.40 -26.54 -5.94
N SER A 238 -39.36 -27.37 -6.30
CA SER A 238 -40.59 -26.96 -6.99
C SER A 238 -41.76 -27.65 -6.30
N CYS A 239 -42.99 -27.28 -6.66
CA CYS A 239 -44.17 -28.06 -6.25
C CYS A 239 -44.24 -29.45 -6.90
N GLU A 240 -43.24 -29.86 -7.69
CA GLU A 240 -43.16 -31.20 -8.26
C GLU A 240 -42.45 -32.14 -7.28
N GLY A 241 -43.18 -33.13 -6.77
CA GLY A 241 -42.67 -34.11 -5.82
C GLY A 241 -43.04 -33.86 -4.35
N VAL A 242 -43.70 -32.73 -4.03
CA VAL A 242 -44.32 -32.53 -2.71
C VAL A 242 -45.64 -33.33 -2.60
N SER A 243 -46.08 -33.62 -1.37
CA SER A 243 -47.29 -34.41 -1.14
C SER A 243 -48.53 -33.76 -1.78
N TRP A 244 -49.51 -34.59 -2.19
CA TRP A 244 -50.79 -34.12 -2.72
C TRP A 244 -51.49 -33.11 -1.79
N PHE A 245 -51.45 -33.36 -0.47
CA PHE A 245 -52.05 -32.48 0.53
C PHE A 245 -51.34 -31.12 0.59
N THR A 246 -50.01 -31.09 0.53
CA THR A 246 -49.22 -29.85 0.47
C THR A 246 -49.58 -29.04 -0.77
N ARG A 247 -49.64 -29.68 -1.93
CA ARG A 247 -49.99 -29.02 -3.20
C ARG A 247 -51.43 -28.48 -3.21
N MET A 248 -52.37 -29.17 -2.57
CA MET A 248 -53.77 -28.71 -2.48
C MET A 248 -53.93 -27.53 -1.50
N ASN A 249 -53.23 -27.56 -0.35
CA ASN A 249 -53.21 -26.44 0.59
C ASN A 249 -52.53 -25.20 -0.01
N ALA A 250 -51.45 -25.38 -0.79
CA ALA A 250 -50.81 -24.32 -1.56
C ALA A 250 -51.82 -23.65 -2.50
N LYS A 251 -52.50 -24.44 -3.35
CA LYS A 251 -53.53 -23.91 -4.27
C LYS A 251 -54.64 -23.14 -3.56
N LEU A 252 -55.16 -23.66 -2.45
CA LEU A 252 -56.22 -22.99 -1.69
C LEU A 252 -55.73 -21.67 -1.08
N SER A 253 -54.52 -21.65 -0.51
CA SER A 253 -53.95 -20.46 0.12
C SER A 253 -53.60 -19.39 -0.92
N CYS A 254 -53.01 -19.78 -2.05
CA CYS A 254 -52.59 -18.87 -3.11
C CYS A 254 -53.75 -18.29 -3.94
N SER A 255 -54.89 -18.99 -3.98
CA SER A 255 -56.10 -18.50 -4.65
C SER A 255 -56.67 -17.22 -4.04
N VAL A 256 -56.23 -16.84 -2.84
CA VAL A 256 -56.65 -15.61 -2.15
C VAL A 256 -56.25 -14.36 -2.94
N VAL A 257 -55.05 -14.30 -3.51
CA VAL A 257 -54.60 -13.14 -4.32
C VAL A 257 -55.48 -12.99 -5.56
N THR A 258 -55.80 -14.11 -6.23
CA THR A 258 -56.71 -14.15 -7.37
C THR A 258 -58.16 -13.85 -6.98
N PHE A 259 -58.55 -14.06 -5.72
CA PHE A 259 -59.86 -13.66 -5.21
C PHE A 259 -59.94 -12.16 -4.92
N LEU A 260 -58.88 -11.55 -4.39
CA LEU A 260 -58.81 -10.10 -4.16
C LEU A 260 -58.96 -9.27 -5.44
N THR A 261 -58.54 -9.79 -6.59
CA THR A 261 -58.74 -9.15 -7.90
C THR A 261 -60.17 -9.20 -8.40
N LYS A 262 -61.09 -9.83 -7.67
CA LYS A 262 -62.54 -9.70 -7.89
C LYS A 262 -63.19 -8.65 -6.99
N GLY A 263 -62.45 -8.15 -5.99
CA GLY A 263 -62.88 -7.14 -5.02
C GLY A 263 -62.00 -5.89 -5.08
N SER A 264 -61.35 -5.54 -3.97
CA SER A 264 -60.58 -4.28 -3.80
C SER A 264 -59.41 -4.10 -4.76
N LEU A 265 -58.97 -5.16 -5.45
CA LEU A 265 -57.89 -5.11 -6.44
C LEU A 265 -58.39 -5.32 -7.88
N LYS A 266 -59.70 -5.17 -8.14
CA LYS A 266 -60.30 -5.42 -9.46
C LYS A 266 -59.66 -4.58 -10.58
N ASN A 267 -59.39 -3.32 -10.30
CA ASN A 267 -58.79 -2.40 -11.28
C ASN A 267 -57.31 -2.70 -11.53
N CYS A 268 -56.69 -3.56 -10.71
CA CYS A 268 -55.30 -3.94 -10.88
C CYS A 268 -55.09 -4.94 -12.02
N LYS A 269 -56.08 -5.78 -12.27
CA LYS A 269 -56.01 -6.84 -13.29
C LYS A 269 -55.82 -6.29 -14.71
N SER A 270 -56.21 -5.04 -14.97
CA SER A 270 -56.03 -4.41 -16.29
C SER A 270 -54.60 -3.96 -16.56
N VAL A 271 -53.74 -3.92 -15.53
CA VAL A 271 -52.35 -3.46 -15.65
C VAL A 271 -51.33 -4.52 -15.25
N ILE A 272 -51.68 -5.43 -14.33
CA ILE A 272 -50.79 -6.51 -13.87
C ILE A 272 -51.56 -7.83 -13.82
N ASP A 273 -51.01 -8.86 -14.46
CA ASP A 273 -51.58 -10.21 -14.43
C ASP A 273 -51.44 -10.82 -13.02
N PRO A 274 -52.56 -11.06 -12.30
CA PRO A 274 -52.50 -11.68 -10.98
C PRO A 274 -52.04 -13.14 -10.98
N ASN A 275 -51.98 -13.80 -12.14
CA ASN A 275 -51.51 -15.18 -12.21
C ASN A 275 -50.03 -15.29 -11.84
N VAL A 276 -49.21 -14.29 -12.16
CA VAL A 276 -47.78 -14.25 -11.79
C VAL A 276 -47.62 -14.41 -10.27
N PHE A 277 -48.45 -13.72 -9.50
CA PHE A 277 -48.43 -13.76 -8.04
C PHE A 277 -48.99 -15.06 -7.45
N TYR A 278 -49.97 -15.65 -8.13
CA TYR A 278 -50.47 -16.98 -7.79
C TYR A 278 -49.40 -18.06 -7.99
N ASP A 279 -48.66 -18.00 -9.10
CA ASP A 279 -47.59 -18.97 -9.41
C ASP A 279 -46.37 -18.78 -8.50
N ASN A 280 -45.99 -17.54 -8.17
CA ASN A 280 -45.00 -17.24 -7.13
C ASN A 280 -45.41 -17.85 -5.80
N CYS A 281 -46.68 -17.66 -5.43
CA CYS A 281 -47.23 -18.19 -4.20
C CYS A 281 -47.18 -19.70 -4.12
N LEU A 282 -47.54 -20.39 -5.21
CA LEU A 282 -47.43 -21.84 -5.25
C LEU A 282 -46.00 -22.27 -5.03
N TYR A 283 -45.05 -21.67 -5.75
CA TYR A 283 -43.64 -22.00 -5.65
C TYR A 283 -43.13 -21.86 -4.20
N ASP A 284 -43.32 -20.70 -3.60
CA ASP A 284 -42.83 -20.39 -2.25
C ASP A 284 -43.51 -21.16 -1.13
N TYR A 285 -44.80 -21.49 -1.28
CA TYR A 285 -45.49 -22.37 -0.36
C TYR A 285 -44.84 -23.77 -0.35
N CYS A 286 -44.51 -24.29 -1.53
CA CYS A 286 -43.97 -25.64 -1.69
C CYS A 286 -42.52 -25.79 -1.22
N THR A 287 -41.77 -24.69 -1.09
CA THR A 287 -40.39 -24.69 -0.56
C THR A 287 -40.31 -24.60 0.98
N GLY A 288 -41.46 -24.64 1.67
CA GLY A 288 -41.52 -24.79 3.14
C GLY A 288 -41.56 -23.49 3.94
N LYS A 289 -41.92 -22.35 3.30
CA LYS A 289 -42.10 -21.05 3.97
C LYS A 289 -43.43 -20.98 4.75
N ASP A 290 -43.48 -20.14 5.80
CA ASP A 290 -44.70 -19.87 6.58
C ASP A 290 -45.75 -19.15 5.71
N VAL A 291 -46.92 -19.77 5.60
CA VAL A 291 -48.03 -19.37 4.71
C VAL A 291 -48.56 -17.97 5.01
N SER A 292 -48.54 -17.55 6.28
CA SER A 292 -49.18 -16.31 6.72
C SER A 292 -48.37 -15.06 6.34
N ASN A 293 -47.05 -15.09 6.55
CA ASN A 293 -46.15 -13.99 6.20
C ASN A 293 -46.01 -13.83 4.68
N PHE A 294 -45.93 -14.95 3.97
CA PHE A 294 -45.74 -14.97 2.53
C PHE A 294 -46.94 -14.36 1.75
N LEU A 295 -48.17 -14.63 2.20
CA LEU A 295 -49.37 -14.09 1.57
C LEU A 295 -49.41 -12.55 1.64
N CYS A 296 -49.00 -11.99 2.77
CA CYS A 296 -48.92 -10.55 2.96
C CYS A 296 -47.83 -9.91 2.10
N GLN A 297 -46.66 -10.54 2.00
CA GLN A 297 -45.57 -10.09 1.13
C GLN A 297 -45.99 -10.09 -0.35
N THR A 298 -46.64 -11.16 -0.80
CA THR A 298 -47.10 -11.27 -2.20
C THR A 298 -48.16 -10.23 -2.52
N ALA A 299 -49.09 -10.00 -1.60
CA ALA A 299 -50.11 -8.98 -1.77
C ALA A 299 -49.50 -7.58 -1.77
N GLU A 300 -48.53 -7.28 -0.90
CA GLU A 300 -47.79 -6.02 -0.86
C GLU A 300 -47.15 -5.69 -2.22
N ILE A 301 -46.36 -6.63 -2.76
CA ILE A 301 -45.72 -6.48 -4.06
C ILE A 301 -46.75 -6.22 -5.17
N TYR A 302 -47.83 -7.02 -5.20
CA TYR A 302 -48.88 -6.84 -6.21
C TYR A 302 -49.53 -5.45 -6.10
N THR A 303 -49.85 -5.03 -4.88
CA THR A 303 -50.48 -3.73 -4.64
C THR A 303 -49.57 -2.55 -4.96
N ASP A 304 -48.27 -2.67 -4.71
CA ASP A 304 -47.31 -1.58 -4.96
C ASP A 304 -47.00 -1.44 -6.44
N ALA A 305 -46.79 -2.56 -7.14
CA ALA A 305 -46.70 -2.55 -8.60
C ALA A 305 -47.98 -1.96 -9.23
N CYS A 306 -49.15 -2.27 -8.66
CA CYS A 306 -50.43 -1.72 -9.10
C CYS A 306 -50.52 -0.20 -8.98
N ARG A 307 -50.13 0.31 -7.81
CA ARG A 307 -50.11 1.75 -7.52
C ARG A 307 -49.17 2.49 -8.44
N GLN A 308 -48.01 1.91 -8.75
CA GLN A 308 -47.08 2.47 -9.73
C GLN A 308 -47.68 2.56 -11.14
N ALA A 309 -48.49 1.59 -11.53
CA ALA A 309 -49.23 1.63 -12.78
C ALA A 309 -50.39 2.65 -12.77
N GLY A 310 -50.49 3.49 -11.74
CA GLY A 310 -51.49 4.56 -11.61
C GLY A 310 -52.84 4.09 -11.10
N VAL A 311 -52.94 2.85 -10.59
CA VAL A 311 -54.21 2.30 -10.09
C VAL A 311 -54.32 2.53 -8.58
N HIS A 312 -55.39 3.18 -8.16
CA HIS A 312 -55.67 3.36 -6.74
C HIS A 312 -56.05 2.03 -6.08
N VAL A 313 -55.39 1.71 -4.96
CA VAL A 313 -55.57 0.45 -4.22
C VAL A 313 -56.09 0.72 -2.80
N TYR A 314 -57.28 0.21 -2.50
CA TYR A 314 -57.94 0.32 -1.19
C TYR A 314 -57.43 -0.71 -0.17
N ASN A 315 -57.79 -0.53 1.12
CA ASN A 315 -57.29 -1.29 2.29
C ASN A 315 -57.25 -2.83 2.13
N TRP A 316 -56.17 -3.34 1.56
CA TRP A 316 -55.94 -4.78 1.36
C TRP A 316 -55.41 -5.48 2.61
N ARG A 317 -54.63 -4.77 3.46
CA ARG A 317 -54.07 -5.32 4.70
C ARG A 317 -55.17 -5.73 5.68
N GLY A 318 -56.19 -4.88 5.86
CA GLY A 318 -57.35 -5.20 6.71
C GLY A 318 -58.14 -6.41 6.21
N LEU A 319 -58.27 -6.57 4.89
CA LEU A 319 -58.98 -7.71 4.28
C LEU A 319 -58.24 -9.03 4.47
N LEU A 320 -56.91 -9.02 4.34
CA LEU A 320 -56.06 -10.20 4.53
C LEU A 320 -55.63 -10.42 5.98
N LYS A 321 -55.98 -9.51 6.89
CA LYS A 321 -55.47 -9.46 8.27
C LYS A 321 -53.94 -9.44 8.32
N CYS A 322 -53.33 -8.77 7.34
CA CYS A 322 -51.89 -8.55 7.32
C CYS A 322 -51.50 -7.51 8.36
N PRO A 323 -50.36 -7.70 9.05
CA PRO A 323 -49.87 -6.72 10.01
C PRO A 323 -49.55 -5.39 9.30
N ASN A 324 -49.82 -4.29 9.98
CA ASN A 324 -49.36 -2.98 9.55
C ASN A 324 -47.83 -2.91 9.71
N PRO A 325 -47.12 -2.22 8.80
CA PRO A 325 -45.70 -1.93 8.95
C PRO A 325 -45.39 -1.28 10.30
N LYS A 326 -44.22 -1.65 10.86
CA LYS A 326 -43.71 -0.99 12.07
C LYS A 326 -43.12 0.35 11.68
N CYS A 327 -43.60 1.41 12.33
CA CYS A 327 -43.13 2.76 12.08
C CYS A 327 -42.05 3.18 13.09
N PRO A 328 -41.11 4.06 12.69
CA PRO A 328 -40.10 4.61 13.61
C PRO A 328 -40.75 5.43 14.73
N ALA A 329 -39.95 5.80 15.73
CA ALA A 329 -40.44 6.65 16.82
C ALA A 329 -41.03 7.97 16.30
N ASN A 330 -42.10 8.44 16.95
CA ASN A 330 -42.86 9.66 16.60
C ASN A 330 -43.52 9.59 15.21
N SER A 331 -44.00 8.40 14.82
CA SER A 331 -44.71 8.19 13.56
C SER A 331 -45.71 7.04 13.66
N HIS A 332 -46.68 7.03 12.76
CA HIS A 332 -47.71 5.99 12.67
C HIS A 332 -47.99 5.61 11.21
N PHE A 333 -48.54 4.42 11.00
CA PHE A 333 -48.83 3.89 9.66
C PHE A 333 -50.13 4.47 9.11
N GLU A 334 -50.11 4.90 7.84
CA GLU A 334 -51.30 5.26 7.08
C GLU A 334 -51.34 4.46 5.77
N SER A 335 -52.54 4.00 5.38
CA SER A 335 -52.73 3.26 4.13
C SER A 335 -52.65 4.14 2.87
N CYS A 336 -52.68 5.46 3.06
CA CYS A 336 -52.65 6.50 2.04
C CYS A 336 -51.93 7.70 2.67
N ALA A 337 -50.60 7.57 2.80
CA ALA A 337 -49.75 8.58 3.38
C ALA A 337 -49.17 9.49 2.30
N CYS A 338 -49.00 10.75 2.66
CA CYS A 338 -48.17 11.70 1.94
C CYS A 338 -47.38 12.49 3.01
N PRO A 339 -46.28 11.90 3.55
CA PRO A 339 -45.63 12.41 4.76
C PRO A 339 -45.03 13.80 4.56
N ALA A 340 -45.17 14.67 5.56
CA ALA A 340 -44.50 15.96 5.60
C ALA A 340 -43.00 15.78 5.92
N THR A 341 -42.14 16.39 5.12
CA THR A 341 -40.68 16.32 5.29
C THR A 341 -40.12 17.68 5.71
N CYS A 342 -38.86 17.70 6.14
CA CYS A 342 -38.16 18.94 6.45
C CYS A 342 -38.04 19.87 5.25
N GLU A 343 -37.90 19.34 4.03
CA GLU A 343 -37.86 20.11 2.79
C GLU A 343 -39.24 20.54 2.31
N ASN A 344 -40.25 19.69 2.55
CA ASN A 344 -41.63 19.96 2.19
C ASN A 344 -42.58 19.74 3.38
N PRO A 345 -42.67 20.73 4.31
CA PRO A 345 -43.54 20.62 5.47
C PRO A 345 -45.03 20.62 5.14
N THR A 346 -45.41 20.98 3.90
CA THR A 346 -46.80 21.08 3.47
C THR A 346 -46.98 20.28 2.17
N PRO A 347 -47.23 18.97 2.26
CA PRO A 347 -47.29 18.11 1.09
C PRO A 347 -48.35 18.55 0.07
N SER A 348 -48.03 18.41 -1.22
CA SER A 348 -48.86 18.90 -2.33
C SER A 348 -50.19 18.14 -2.44
N ALA A 349 -51.20 18.78 -3.06
CA ALA A 349 -52.48 18.12 -3.35
C ALA A 349 -52.31 16.90 -4.28
N GLU A 350 -51.35 16.97 -5.21
CA GLU A 350 -51.00 15.87 -6.11
C GLU A 350 -50.47 14.65 -5.37
N CYS A 351 -49.59 14.84 -4.38
CA CYS A 351 -49.10 13.75 -3.54
C CYS A 351 -50.22 13.14 -2.67
N LYS A 352 -51.16 13.96 -2.18
CA LYS A 352 -52.34 13.45 -1.46
C LYS A 352 -53.26 12.63 -2.38
N ALA A 353 -53.39 12.99 -3.66
CA ALA A 353 -54.16 12.24 -4.63
C ALA A 353 -53.49 10.91 -5.03
N ASN A 354 -52.16 10.89 -5.10
CA ASN A 354 -51.33 9.74 -5.47
C ASN A 354 -50.58 9.15 -4.26
N CYS A 355 -51.24 9.15 -3.09
CA CYS A 355 -50.65 8.66 -1.84
C CYS A 355 -50.25 7.19 -1.91
N VAL A 356 -49.29 6.80 -1.06
CA VAL A 356 -48.81 5.42 -0.94
C VAL A 356 -48.87 4.96 0.51
N GLU A 357 -48.78 3.66 0.74
CA GLU A 357 -48.59 3.15 2.10
C GLU A 357 -47.24 3.62 2.63
N ALA A 358 -47.25 4.31 3.77
CA ALA A 358 -46.04 4.70 4.48
C ALA A 358 -46.36 5.11 5.91
N CYS A 359 -45.31 5.28 6.70
CA CYS A 359 -45.37 5.90 8.00
C CYS A 359 -45.36 7.41 7.86
N THR A 360 -46.33 8.09 8.47
CA THR A 360 -46.36 9.54 8.59
C THR A 360 -45.89 9.96 9.98
N CYS A 361 -45.22 11.10 10.08
CA CYS A 361 -44.80 11.63 11.38
C CYS A 361 -46.03 12.13 12.16
N ASP A 362 -45.96 11.98 13.49
CA ASP A 362 -46.98 12.52 14.37
C ASP A 362 -46.97 14.06 14.35
N ASP A 363 -48.07 14.69 14.74
CA ASP A 363 -48.21 16.16 14.76
C ASP A 363 -47.04 16.84 15.49
N GLY A 364 -46.42 17.82 14.82
CA GLY A 364 -45.25 18.56 15.33
C GLY A 364 -43.88 17.98 14.92
N TYR A 365 -43.87 16.81 14.27
CA TYR A 365 -42.67 16.18 13.73
C TYR A 365 -42.65 16.22 12.20
N LEU A 366 -41.45 16.20 11.62
CA LEU A 366 -41.20 16.18 10.17
C LEU A 366 -40.19 15.09 9.84
N TRP A 367 -40.32 14.51 8.64
CA TRP A 367 -39.37 13.54 8.12
C TRP A 367 -38.02 14.21 7.81
N SER A 368 -36.95 13.74 8.45
CA SER A 368 -35.55 14.15 8.26
C SER A 368 -34.71 12.93 7.90
N GLY A 369 -34.48 12.70 6.60
CA GLY A 369 -33.81 11.51 6.08
C GLY A 369 -34.59 10.22 6.37
N SER A 370 -34.28 9.52 7.48
CA SER A 370 -34.89 8.25 7.91
C SER A 370 -35.75 8.32 9.18
N LYS A 371 -35.90 9.51 9.79
CA LYS A 371 -36.48 9.69 11.13
C LYS A 371 -37.46 10.85 11.21
N CYS A 372 -38.44 10.75 12.10
CA CYS A 372 -39.31 11.87 12.48
C CYS A 372 -38.66 12.70 13.58
N VAL A 373 -38.33 13.94 13.26
CA VAL A 373 -37.67 14.90 14.17
C VAL A 373 -38.58 16.10 14.43
N PRO A 374 -38.48 16.77 15.59
CA PRO A 374 -39.14 18.05 15.82
C PRO A 374 -38.78 19.06 14.71
N LYS A 375 -39.73 19.93 14.34
CA LYS A 375 -39.53 20.91 13.25
C LYS A 375 -38.26 21.77 13.38
N ASN A 376 -37.82 22.08 14.61
CA ASN A 376 -36.60 22.86 14.88
C ASN A 376 -35.31 22.03 14.86
N GLN A 377 -35.38 20.74 14.52
CA GLN A 377 -34.25 19.82 14.37
C GLN A 377 -34.12 19.32 12.93
N CYS A 378 -34.78 20.00 11.99
CA CYS A 378 -34.62 19.73 10.58
C CYS A 378 -33.19 20.03 10.11
N GLY A 379 -32.72 19.18 9.21
CA GLY A 379 -31.43 19.30 8.55
C GLY A 379 -31.41 20.37 7.44
N CYS A 380 -30.47 20.23 6.52
CA CYS A 380 -30.16 21.22 5.49
C CYS A 380 -30.08 20.57 4.10
N MET A 381 -30.55 21.27 3.07
CA MET A 381 -30.29 20.87 1.68
C MET A 381 -28.96 21.46 1.19
N PHE A 382 -27.97 20.60 1.02
CA PHE A 382 -26.69 20.98 0.41
C PHE A 382 -26.76 20.90 -1.11
N LYS A 383 -26.22 21.92 -1.79
CA LYS A 383 -26.19 22.02 -3.26
C LYS A 383 -24.77 22.23 -3.74
N SER A 384 -24.31 21.44 -4.72
CA SER A 384 -22.99 21.57 -5.33
C SER A 384 -22.99 21.04 -6.76
N GLY A 385 -22.44 21.78 -7.71
CA GLY A 385 -22.23 21.27 -9.08
C GLY A 385 -23.48 20.85 -9.86
N GLY A 386 -24.67 21.28 -9.45
CA GLY A 386 -25.95 20.82 -10.01
C GLY A 386 -26.59 19.65 -9.26
N ASP A 387 -25.88 19.08 -8.28
CA ASP A 387 -26.37 18.03 -7.40
C ASP A 387 -26.89 18.61 -6.08
N GLN A 388 -27.86 17.92 -5.47
CA GLN A 388 -28.47 18.27 -4.22
C GLN A 388 -28.58 17.04 -3.33
N ARG A 389 -28.20 17.18 -2.06
CA ARG A 389 -28.34 16.13 -1.04
C ARG A 389 -28.78 16.70 0.29
N TYR A 390 -29.50 15.90 1.05
CA TYR A 390 -29.89 16.25 2.41
C TYR A 390 -28.77 15.95 3.41
N LEU A 391 -28.56 16.87 4.34
CA LEU A 391 -27.69 16.72 5.50
C LEU A 391 -28.52 16.77 6.77
N GLN A 392 -28.32 15.85 7.69
CA GLN A 392 -28.94 15.90 9.01
C GLN A 392 -28.44 17.10 9.81
N ALA A 393 -29.22 17.54 10.81
CA ALA A 393 -28.83 18.64 11.69
C ALA A 393 -27.49 18.32 12.39
N GLY A 394 -26.49 19.20 12.24
CA GLY A 394 -25.13 19.02 12.76
C GLY A 394 -24.21 18.13 11.90
N GLU A 395 -24.70 17.51 10.84
CA GLU A 395 -23.89 16.65 9.96
C GLU A 395 -22.82 17.48 9.24
N SER A 396 -21.59 16.96 9.21
CA SER A 396 -20.45 17.55 8.52
C SER A 396 -19.98 16.65 7.40
N ILE A 397 -19.72 17.24 6.24
CA ILE A 397 -19.34 16.56 5.00
C ILE A 397 -18.11 17.23 4.37
N TRP A 398 -17.38 16.47 3.57
CA TRP A 398 -16.45 17.02 2.59
C TRP A 398 -17.20 17.32 1.29
N ALA A 399 -17.08 18.55 0.80
CA ALA A 399 -17.85 19.06 -0.34
C ALA A 399 -17.16 18.85 -1.70
N ASP A 400 -15.89 18.46 -1.69
CA ASP A 400 -15.04 18.26 -2.85
C ASP A 400 -14.26 16.94 -2.76
N ASP A 401 -13.58 16.61 -3.86
CA ASP A 401 -12.87 15.34 -3.97
C ASP A 401 -11.50 15.32 -3.28
N ASN A 402 -10.96 16.48 -2.94
CA ASN A 402 -9.64 16.66 -2.33
C ASN A 402 -9.69 17.01 -0.83
N CYS A 403 -10.89 16.98 -0.23
CA CYS A 403 -11.09 17.36 1.17
C CYS A 403 -10.53 18.77 1.45
N SER A 404 -10.75 19.70 0.51
CA SER A 404 -10.32 21.10 0.67
C SER A 404 -11.41 21.99 1.26
N LYS A 405 -12.65 21.49 1.30
CA LYS A 405 -13.82 22.21 1.80
C LYS A 405 -14.71 21.32 2.65
N LYS A 406 -14.84 21.67 3.92
CA LYS A 406 -15.72 21.00 4.88
C LYS A 406 -16.97 21.82 5.08
N CYS A 407 -18.14 21.20 4.98
CA CYS A 407 -19.44 21.85 5.13
C CYS A 407 -20.26 21.18 6.23
N THR A 408 -20.88 21.98 7.09
CA THR A 408 -21.68 21.51 8.23
C THR A 408 -23.07 22.11 8.17
N CYS A 409 -24.10 21.27 8.38
CA CYS A 409 -25.47 21.74 8.54
C CYS A 409 -25.67 22.35 9.93
N ASN A 410 -25.93 23.66 10.00
CA ASN A 410 -26.17 24.33 11.26
C ASN A 410 -27.56 23.96 11.81
N PRO A 411 -27.64 23.34 13.00
CA PRO A 411 -28.90 22.85 13.56
C PRO A 411 -29.87 23.96 13.98
N THR A 412 -29.43 25.22 14.05
CA THR A 412 -30.24 26.33 14.59
C THR A 412 -31.05 27.04 13.51
N ASN A 413 -30.49 27.17 12.30
CA ASN A 413 -31.10 27.92 11.20
C ASN A 413 -31.25 27.09 9.91
N SER A 414 -30.88 25.81 9.93
CA SER A 414 -30.97 24.91 8.77
C SER A 414 -30.16 25.39 7.55
N GLU A 415 -29.07 26.14 7.79
CA GLU A 415 -28.14 26.59 6.75
C GLU A 415 -26.86 25.75 6.73
N VAL A 416 -26.30 25.54 5.54
CA VAL A 416 -25.00 24.88 5.39
C VAL A 416 -23.88 25.92 5.50
N VAL A 417 -22.96 25.72 6.45
CA VAL A 417 -21.77 26.56 6.65
C VAL A 417 -20.55 25.78 6.16
N CYS A 418 -19.73 26.38 5.29
CA CYS A 418 -18.54 25.73 4.76
C CYS A 418 -17.25 26.49 5.10
N GLU A 419 -16.20 25.75 5.40
CA GLU A 419 -14.85 26.25 5.68
C GLU A 419 -13.82 25.58 4.76
N ASN A 420 -12.78 26.33 4.39
CA ASN A 420 -11.64 25.78 3.65
C ASN A 420 -10.67 25.16 4.66
N THR A 421 -10.22 23.94 4.38
CA THR A 421 -9.28 23.19 5.23
C THR A 421 -8.47 22.24 4.35
N SER A 422 -7.57 21.46 4.93
CA SER A 422 -6.87 20.37 4.23
C SER A 422 -6.78 19.15 5.15
N CYS A 423 -6.45 18.00 4.58
CA CYS A 423 -6.14 16.84 5.40
C CYS A 423 -4.86 17.06 6.23
N PRO A 424 -4.83 16.57 7.48
CA PRO A 424 -3.61 16.52 8.28
C PRO A 424 -2.47 15.75 7.58
N ILE A 425 -1.23 16.05 7.95
CA ILE A 425 -0.04 15.31 7.48
C ILE A 425 -0.20 13.80 7.80
N GLY A 426 0.17 12.95 6.84
CA GLY A 426 0.00 11.50 6.95
C GLY A 426 -1.42 11.01 6.69
N THR A 427 -2.33 11.90 6.29
CA THR A 427 -3.67 11.52 5.85
C THR A 427 -3.97 12.06 4.45
N ALA A 428 -4.70 11.27 3.66
CA ALA A 428 -5.16 11.63 2.32
C ALA A 428 -6.69 11.62 2.26
N CYS A 429 -7.23 12.44 1.36
CA CYS A 429 -8.67 12.45 1.11
C CYS A 429 -9.05 11.15 0.39
N ALA A 430 -9.82 10.30 1.05
CA ALA A 430 -10.29 9.05 0.49
C ALA A 430 -11.74 8.77 0.91
N VAL A 431 -12.38 7.80 0.26
CA VAL A 431 -13.71 7.32 0.63
C VAL A 431 -13.59 5.94 1.23
N VAL A 432 -13.66 5.83 2.56
CA VAL A 432 -13.61 4.55 3.29
C VAL A 432 -15.01 4.22 3.81
N ASN A 433 -15.49 3.01 3.52
CA ASN A 433 -16.85 2.55 3.88
C ASN A 433 -17.96 3.53 3.44
N GLY A 434 -17.77 4.16 2.28
CA GLY A 434 -18.72 5.12 1.73
C GLY A 434 -18.72 6.50 2.38
N THR A 435 -17.83 6.77 3.32
CA THR A 435 -17.66 8.10 3.92
C THR A 435 -16.39 8.73 3.38
N ARG A 436 -16.50 9.93 2.79
CA ARG A 436 -15.32 10.72 2.42
C ARG A 436 -14.70 11.30 3.68
N GLY A 437 -13.39 11.22 3.80
CA GLY A 437 -12.66 11.74 4.95
C GLY A 437 -11.17 11.82 4.70
N CYS A 438 -10.46 12.38 5.68
CA CYS A 438 -9.02 12.28 5.75
C CYS A 438 -8.68 10.97 6.46
N HIS A 439 -8.07 10.06 5.71
CA HIS A 439 -7.73 8.71 6.17
C HIS A 439 -6.21 8.54 6.14
N GLU A 440 -5.67 7.74 7.05
CA GLU A 440 -4.24 7.47 7.12
C GLU A 440 -3.71 6.95 5.78
N VAL A 441 -2.58 7.50 5.34
CA VAL A 441 -1.85 6.99 4.20
C VAL A 441 -1.08 5.74 4.67
N PRO A 442 -1.26 4.58 4.02
CA PRO A 442 -0.53 3.37 4.39
C PRO A 442 0.96 3.52 4.04
N ASN A 443 1.86 2.96 4.85
CA ASN A 443 3.30 2.93 4.56
C ASN A 443 3.58 2.40 3.14
N ALA A 444 4.64 2.91 2.51
CA ALA A 444 5.08 2.45 1.20
C ALA A 444 6.49 1.85 1.28
N SER A 445 6.74 0.86 0.42
CA SER A 445 8.03 0.20 0.28
C SER A 445 8.57 0.40 -1.13
N CYS A 446 9.82 0.81 -1.23
CA CYS A 446 10.63 0.74 -2.44
C CYS A 446 11.51 -0.50 -2.36
N ASN A 447 11.65 -1.22 -3.47
CA ASN A 447 12.46 -2.43 -3.55
C ASN A 447 13.51 -2.30 -4.66
N ILE A 448 14.73 -2.69 -4.35
CA ILE A 448 15.89 -2.66 -5.25
C ILE A 448 16.48 -4.07 -5.22
N TYR A 449 16.42 -4.79 -6.32
CA TYR A 449 16.88 -6.18 -6.38
C TYR A 449 17.51 -6.54 -7.73
N GLY A 450 18.39 -7.53 -7.77
CA GLY A 450 19.01 -7.97 -9.02
C GLY A 450 19.89 -6.91 -9.68
N ASP A 451 19.88 -6.85 -11.02
CA ASP A 451 20.74 -5.95 -11.82
C ASP A 451 20.09 -4.61 -12.22
N PRO A 452 20.14 -3.60 -11.34
CA PRO A 452 19.11 -3.50 -10.33
C PRO A 452 17.77 -3.09 -10.95
N HIS A 453 16.78 -3.91 -10.64
CA HIS A 453 15.36 -3.67 -10.82
C HIS A 453 14.86 -2.84 -9.64
N TYR A 454 14.11 -1.79 -9.96
CA TYR A 454 13.51 -0.88 -8.99
C TYR A 454 12.00 -1.00 -9.05
N ASN A 455 11.39 -1.16 -7.88
CA ASN A 455 9.98 -0.89 -7.65
C ASN A 455 9.90 0.33 -6.72
N THR A 456 9.38 1.46 -7.22
CA THR A 456 9.27 2.72 -6.47
C THR A 456 8.19 2.66 -5.40
N PHE A 457 8.11 3.68 -4.54
CA PHE A 457 7.04 3.81 -3.54
C PHE A 457 5.62 3.87 -4.16
N ASP A 458 5.50 4.33 -5.40
CA ASP A 458 4.24 4.43 -6.16
C ASP A 458 4.02 3.26 -7.13
N ASN A 459 4.78 2.18 -6.95
CA ASN A 459 4.74 0.93 -7.73
C ASN A 459 5.12 1.09 -9.22
N SER A 460 5.99 2.05 -9.56
CA SER A 460 6.65 2.08 -10.87
C SER A 460 7.80 1.09 -10.92
N THR A 461 7.87 0.31 -11.99
CA THR A 461 8.92 -0.69 -12.21
C THR A 461 9.89 -0.21 -13.29
N TYR A 462 11.20 -0.22 -13.04
CA TYR A 462 12.21 0.08 -14.07
C TYR A 462 13.56 -0.58 -13.75
N ASN A 463 14.42 -0.69 -14.77
CA ASN A 463 15.72 -1.35 -14.66
C ASN A 463 16.85 -0.34 -14.88
N PHE A 464 17.86 -0.35 -14.02
CA PHE A 464 18.99 0.57 -14.10
C PHE A 464 20.31 -0.09 -13.66
N GLN A 465 21.14 -0.46 -14.63
CA GLN A 465 22.36 -1.27 -14.45
C GLN A 465 23.61 -0.43 -14.13
N GLY A 466 23.49 0.62 -13.31
CA GLY A 466 24.58 1.51 -12.96
C GLY A 466 25.49 0.95 -11.86
N THR A 467 26.81 1.10 -11.98
CA THR A 467 27.82 0.53 -11.04
C THR A 467 28.41 1.54 -10.07
N CYS A 468 27.62 2.57 -9.73
CA CYS A 468 28.04 3.67 -8.87
C CYS A 468 27.28 3.66 -7.54
N THR A 469 27.55 4.69 -6.75
CA THR A 469 26.79 5.04 -5.56
C THR A 469 25.64 5.98 -5.93
N TYR A 470 24.42 5.64 -5.52
CA TYR A 470 23.21 6.38 -5.85
C TYR A 470 22.38 6.68 -4.61
N THR A 471 21.74 7.85 -4.58
CA THR A 471 20.71 8.17 -3.59
C THR A 471 19.43 7.41 -3.94
N ALA A 472 19.18 6.32 -3.22
CA ALA A 472 17.99 5.49 -3.41
C ALA A 472 16.74 6.22 -2.93
N ALA A 473 16.76 6.72 -1.69
CA ALA A 473 15.66 7.48 -1.12
C ALA A 473 16.17 8.47 -0.08
N GLN A 474 15.62 9.67 -0.03
CA GLN A 474 15.87 10.63 1.05
C GLN A 474 14.63 11.47 1.33
N GLY A 475 14.56 12.06 2.52
CA GLY A 475 13.50 13.00 2.87
C GLY A 475 13.72 14.37 2.21
N CYS A 476 12.72 14.86 1.46
CA CYS A 476 12.83 16.06 0.64
C CYS A 476 11.71 17.06 0.95
N HIS A 477 12.00 18.35 0.83
CA HIS A 477 11.04 19.43 1.11
C HIS A 477 10.42 19.34 2.53
N LEU A 478 11.28 19.04 3.51
CA LEU A 478 10.91 18.87 4.92
C LEU A 478 10.82 20.19 5.71
N GLU A 479 11.17 21.32 5.08
CA GLU A 479 11.10 22.65 5.71
C GLU A 479 9.68 22.94 6.24
N GLY A 480 9.59 23.37 7.50
CA GLY A 480 8.31 23.65 8.17
C GLY A 480 7.51 22.40 8.58
N THR A 481 8.03 21.20 8.38
CA THR A 481 7.43 19.93 8.86
C THR A 481 8.07 19.47 10.17
N GLN A 482 7.46 18.48 10.83
CA GLN A 482 8.02 17.79 12.01
C GLN A 482 8.65 16.43 11.64
N LEU A 483 8.95 16.21 10.35
CA LEU A 483 9.49 14.95 9.86
C LEU A 483 11.02 14.89 10.05
N THR A 484 11.52 13.72 10.39
CA THR A 484 12.96 13.47 10.54
C THR A 484 13.64 13.38 9.16
N PRO A 485 14.72 14.12 8.89
CA PRO A 485 15.53 13.92 7.70
C PRO A 485 16.24 12.56 7.71
N PHE A 486 16.31 11.91 6.54
CA PHE A 486 17.08 10.69 6.35
C PHE A 486 17.58 10.62 4.90
N ALA A 487 18.64 9.85 4.67
CA ALA A 487 19.06 9.41 3.35
C ALA A 487 19.44 7.92 3.35
N VAL A 488 19.07 7.22 2.29
CA VAL A 488 19.46 5.84 2.00
C VAL A 488 20.21 5.85 0.66
N ILE A 489 21.45 5.41 0.70
CA ILE A 489 22.38 5.45 -0.42
C ILE A 489 22.82 4.01 -0.69
N VAL A 490 22.81 3.61 -1.96
CA VAL A 490 23.15 2.25 -2.40
C VAL A 490 24.32 2.31 -3.37
N GLU A 491 25.39 1.58 -3.06
CA GLU A 491 26.52 1.34 -3.96
C GLU A 491 26.30 0.01 -4.67
N ASN A 492 26.28 0.04 -6.01
CA ASN A 492 26.20 -1.15 -6.84
C ASN A 492 27.58 -1.47 -7.42
N GLU A 493 27.94 -2.75 -7.48
CA GLU A 493 29.16 -3.20 -8.15
C GLU A 493 28.89 -4.38 -9.09
N LYS A 494 29.74 -4.54 -10.09
CA LYS A 494 29.74 -5.71 -10.97
C LYS A 494 29.93 -6.99 -10.16
N TRP A 495 29.06 -7.98 -10.37
CA TRP A 495 29.11 -9.24 -9.62
C TRP A 495 30.18 -10.18 -10.19
N ASN A 496 31.43 -10.00 -9.75
CA ASN A 496 32.55 -10.79 -10.26
C ASN A 496 32.65 -12.21 -9.67
N GLU A 497 31.82 -12.59 -8.68
CA GLU A 497 31.89 -13.92 -8.06
C GLU A 497 31.28 -15.04 -8.92
N ILE A 498 30.41 -14.70 -9.88
CA ILE A 498 29.74 -15.67 -10.78
C ILE A 498 30.55 -15.85 -12.07
N GLN A 499 31.08 -14.76 -12.61
CA GLN A 499 31.82 -14.76 -13.88
C GLN A 499 32.89 -13.67 -13.94
N SER A 500 33.92 -13.90 -14.75
CA SER A 500 35.09 -13.02 -14.89
C SER A 500 34.80 -11.67 -15.56
N SER A 501 33.69 -11.57 -16.32
CA SER A 501 33.23 -10.34 -17.00
C SER A 501 31.71 -10.22 -16.86
N PRO A 502 31.20 -9.84 -15.68
CA PRO A 502 29.77 -9.89 -15.43
C PRO A 502 29.02 -8.79 -16.17
N ASN A 503 27.86 -9.21 -16.69
CA ASN A 503 26.86 -8.32 -17.26
C ASN A 503 25.93 -7.74 -16.20
N VAL A 504 25.97 -8.27 -14.97
CA VAL A 504 25.13 -7.84 -13.85
C VAL A 504 25.90 -7.04 -12.78
N SER A 505 25.21 -6.07 -12.19
CA SER A 505 25.64 -5.22 -11.09
C SER A 505 24.69 -5.38 -9.92
N MET A 506 25.15 -5.38 -8.66
CA MET A 506 24.25 -5.56 -7.51
C MET A 506 24.70 -4.75 -6.30
N ALA A 507 23.78 -4.56 -5.36
CA ALA A 507 24.01 -3.83 -4.14
C ALA A 507 25.17 -4.45 -3.33
N LYS A 508 26.20 -3.66 -3.09
CA LYS A 508 27.37 -4.00 -2.29
C LYS A 508 27.34 -3.31 -0.94
N VAL A 509 26.96 -2.04 -0.92
CA VAL A 509 26.94 -1.20 0.29
C VAL A 509 25.60 -0.49 0.36
N VAL A 510 24.98 -0.54 1.53
CA VAL A 510 23.81 0.26 1.88
C VAL A 510 24.21 1.19 3.02
N VAL A 511 24.11 2.49 2.79
CA VAL A 511 24.38 3.53 3.77
C VAL A 511 23.06 4.18 4.16
N VAL A 512 22.83 4.31 5.47
CA VAL A 512 21.70 5.05 6.04
C VAL A 512 22.25 6.20 6.86
N GLU A 513 21.90 7.42 6.48
CA GLU A 513 22.21 8.64 7.21
C GLU A 513 20.96 9.12 7.94
N VAL A 514 21.00 9.13 9.28
CA VAL A 514 19.87 9.50 10.12
C VAL A 514 20.33 9.92 11.50
N TYR A 515 19.69 10.93 12.11
CA TYR A 515 20.07 11.47 13.43
C TYR A 515 21.56 11.88 13.55
N GLY A 516 22.19 12.28 12.45
CA GLY A 516 23.63 12.59 12.39
C GLY A 516 24.55 11.37 12.47
N MET A 517 24.00 10.15 12.37
CA MET A 517 24.76 8.90 12.30
C MET A 517 24.85 8.41 10.85
N THR A 518 25.98 7.81 10.50
CA THR A 518 26.19 7.09 9.24
C THR A 518 26.28 5.60 9.55
N ILE A 519 25.30 4.83 9.08
CA ILE A 519 25.15 3.40 9.33
C ILE A 519 25.36 2.65 8.02
N VAL A 520 26.32 1.74 7.98
CA VAL A 520 26.75 1.07 6.75
C VAL A 520 26.62 -0.44 6.89
N LEU A 521 25.80 -1.04 6.03
CA LEU A 521 25.75 -2.47 5.78
C LEU A 521 26.54 -2.77 4.51
N ARG A 522 27.52 -3.67 4.60
CA ARG A 522 28.39 -4.04 3.48
C ARG A 522 28.33 -5.54 3.24
N ARG A 523 28.12 -5.94 1.99
CA ARG A 523 28.19 -7.33 1.53
C ARG A 523 29.44 -8.02 2.10
N ASN A 524 29.29 -9.29 2.47
CA ASN A 524 30.32 -10.12 3.09
C ASN A 524 30.77 -9.69 4.51
N GLN A 525 30.27 -8.59 5.09
CA GLN A 525 30.40 -8.27 6.51
C GLN A 525 29.16 -8.75 7.29
N LEU A 526 28.95 -10.07 7.29
CA LEU A 526 27.79 -10.67 7.95
C LEU A 526 27.80 -10.41 9.46
N HIS A 527 26.62 -10.24 10.04
CA HIS A 527 26.41 -10.11 11.49
C HIS A 527 27.07 -8.88 12.15
N GLN A 528 27.52 -7.92 11.34
CA GLN A 528 28.14 -6.68 11.78
C GLN A 528 27.60 -5.50 10.98
N VAL A 529 27.70 -4.31 11.57
CA VAL A 529 27.33 -3.03 10.96
C VAL A 529 28.39 -2.00 11.32
N MET A 530 28.71 -1.10 10.40
CA MET A 530 29.61 0.01 10.66
C MET A 530 28.82 1.26 11.00
N ILE A 531 29.13 1.90 12.13
CA ILE A 531 28.43 3.07 12.65
C ILE A 531 29.49 4.14 12.89
N ASN A 532 29.39 5.28 12.20
CA ASN A 532 30.38 6.36 12.29
C ASN A 532 31.83 5.83 12.22
N ASP A 533 32.08 5.00 11.20
CA ASP A 533 33.35 4.32 10.93
C ASP A 533 33.78 3.21 11.92
N VAL A 534 33.00 2.90 12.96
CA VAL A 534 33.29 1.80 13.90
C VAL A 534 32.50 0.55 13.55
N LEU A 535 33.19 -0.58 13.33
CA LEU A 535 32.55 -1.87 13.06
C LEU A 535 32.07 -2.52 14.37
N THR A 536 30.77 -2.83 14.44
CA THR A 536 30.10 -3.32 15.65
C THR A 536 29.25 -4.56 15.34
N ASN A 537 29.06 -5.45 16.31
CA ASN A 537 28.18 -6.61 16.15
C ASN A 537 26.71 -6.22 16.32
N ILE A 538 25.83 -6.79 15.50
CA ILE A 538 24.37 -6.66 15.66
C ILE A 538 23.83 -7.79 16.55
N PRO A 539 22.72 -7.61 17.29
CA PRO A 539 21.85 -6.44 17.29
C PRO A 539 22.39 -5.29 18.13
N ILE A 540 21.93 -4.08 17.81
CA ILE A 540 22.23 -2.85 18.53
C ILE A 540 20.96 -2.00 18.68
N ASN A 541 20.92 -1.22 19.75
CA ASN A 541 19.86 -0.28 20.08
C ASN A 541 20.49 1.05 20.52
N LEU A 542 20.54 2.00 19.60
CA LEU A 542 21.18 3.30 19.78
C LEU A 542 20.19 4.34 20.29
N ASN A 543 20.68 5.23 21.16
CA ASN A 543 19.93 6.34 21.76
C ASN A 543 18.54 5.93 22.27
N GLU A 544 18.46 4.85 23.05
CA GLU A 544 17.22 4.39 23.68
C GLU A 544 16.07 4.10 22.67
N GLY A 545 16.41 3.58 21.49
CA GLY A 545 15.44 3.10 20.50
C GLY A 545 15.22 4.04 19.32
N GLU A 546 15.99 5.13 19.21
CA GLU A 546 15.97 5.96 17.99
C GLU A 546 16.37 5.16 16.76
N VAL A 547 17.39 4.30 16.89
CA VAL A 547 17.83 3.39 15.85
C VAL A 547 18.12 2.01 16.41
N ILE A 548 17.53 0.98 15.81
CA ILE A 548 17.79 -0.42 16.12
C ILE A 548 18.33 -1.08 14.85
N VAL A 549 19.43 -1.80 14.96
CA VAL A 549 19.94 -2.65 13.87
C VAL A 549 19.90 -4.09 14.35
N GLN A 550 19.21 -4.97 13.62
CA GLN A 550 19.02 -6.36 14.02
C GLN A 550 18.88 -7.26 12.79
N GLN A 551 18.82 -8.57 13.00
CA GLN A 551 18.48 -9.52 11.94
C GLN A 551 16.97 -9.86 11.97
N GLU A 552 16.30 -9.78 10.82
CA GLU A 552 14.92 -10.24 10.60
C GLU A 552 14.91 -11.25 9.44
N GLY A 553 14.73 -12.53 9.77
CA GLY A 553 14.91 -13.60 8.78
C GLY A 553 16.37 -13.62 8.30
N TYR A 554 16.58 -13.56 6.98
CA TYR A 554 17.92 -13.41 6.39
C TYR A 554 18.38 -11.95 6.19
N HIS A 555 17.52 -10.98 6.48
CA HIS A 555 17.83 -9.57 6.27
C HIS A 555 18.46 -8.95 7.51
N ASN A 556 19.49 -8.14 7.30
CA ASN A 556 19.89 -7.16 8.29
C ASN A 556 19.01 -5.93 8.11
N VAL A 557 18.36 -5.49 9.18
CA VAL A 557 17.40 -4.40 9.16
C VAL A 557 17.85 -3.26 10.05
N ILE A 558 17.69 -2.04 9.54
CA ILE A 558 17.84 -0.79 10.28
C ILE A 558 16.43 -0.24 10.48
N LEU A 559 16.04 -0.06 11.74
CA LEU A 559 14.73 0.41 12.17
C LEU A 559 14.89 1.72 12.91
N THR A 560 14.03 2.68 12.61
CA THR A 560 13.99 3.96 13.33
C THR A 560 12.71 4.09 14.15
N ASN A 561 12.72 4.95 15.17
CA ASN A 561 11.53 5.23 15.97
C ASN A 561 10.41 5.95 15.18
N PHE A 562 10.74 6.74 14.16
CA PHE A 562 9.76 7.43 13.31
C PHE A 562 9.15 6.54 12.23
N GLY A 563 9.69 5.33 12.02
CA GLY A 563 9.09 4.31 11.17
C GLY A 563 9.80 4.01 9.85
N LEU A 564 10.95 4.65 9.55
CA LEU A 564 11.83 4.18 8.47
C LEU A 564 12.37 2.79 8.79
N ARG A 565 12.26 1.88 7.82
CA ARG A 565 12.86 0.54 7.85
C ARG A 565 13.68 0.33 6.58
N VAL A 566 14.95 -0.04 6.73
CA VAL A 566 15.83 -0.41 5.61
C VAL A 566 16.28 -1.84 5.84
N ALA A 567 15.91 -2.75 4.96
CA ALA A 567 16.28 -4.17 5.02
C ALA A 567 17.22 -4.51 3.86
N TYR A 568 18.27 -5.26 4.15
CA TYR A 568 19.21 -5.74 3.14
C TYR A 568 19.56 -7.20 3.44
N ASP A 569 19.40 -8.08 2.45
CA ASP A 569 19.78 -9.49 2.55
C ASP A 569 21.30 -9.71 2.47
N MET A 570 22.07 -8.63 2.43
CA MET A 570 23.52 -8.57 2.30
C MET A 570 24.04 -9.04 0.94
N ILE A 571 23.15 -9.22 -0.05
CA ILE A 571 23.51 -9.77 -1.34
C ILE A 571 22.69 -9.21 -2.50
N TYR A 572 21.40 -9.53 -2.61
CA TYR A 572 20.59 -9.33 -3.80
C TYR A 572 19.51 -8.24 -3.65
N GLN A 573 18.93 -8.06 -2.47
CA GLN A 573 17.71 -7.26 -2.26
C GLN A 573 17.85 -6.22 -1.15
N VAL A 574 17.50 -4.96 -1.47
CA VAL A 574 17.33 -3.84 -0.53
C VAL A 574 15.88 -3.37 -0.53
N ILE A 575 15.25 -3.32 0.64
CA ILE A 575 13.87 -2.85 0.83
C ILE A 575 13.89 -1.62 1.73
N ILE A 576 13.33 -0.51 1.25
CA ILE A 576 13.20 0.73 1.99
C ILE A 576 11.72 0.97 2.23
N THR A 577 11.27 0.98 3.48
CA THR A 577 9.89 1.27 3.87
C THR A 577 9.82 2.60 4.59
N VAL A 578 8.97 3.51 4.12
CA VAL A 578 8.72 4.83 4.73
C VAL A 578 7.28 4.91 5.27
N PRO A 579 7.06 5.64 6.38
CA PRO A 579 5.73 5.80 6.92
C PRO A 579 4.90 6.78 6.07
N GLY A 580 3.57 6.61 6.06
CA GLY A 580 2.67 7.44 5.23
C GLY A 580 2.69 8.93 5.52
N THR A 581 3.26 9.35 6.66
CA THR A 581 3.56 10.75 6.96
C THR A 581 4.58 11.39 6.00
N TYR A 582 5.37 10.57 5.27
CA TYR A 582 6.30 11.01 4.23
C TYR A 582 5.71 11.01 2.81
N ALA A 583 4.40 10.82 2.65
CA ALA A 583 3.76 10.91 1.33
C ALA A 583 4.02 12.28 0.67
N GLY A 584 4.58 12.26 -0.53
CA GLY A 584 5.03 13.44 -1.27
C GLY A 584 6.25 14.16 -0.68
N LYS A 585 6.96 13.50 0.26
CA LYS A 585 8.13 14.03 0.99
C LYS A 585 9.37 13.17 0.86
N THR A 586 9.40 12.25 -0.10
CA THR A 586 10.60 11.54 -0.49
C THR A 586 11.11 12.04 -1.84
N CYS A 587 12.39 11.83 -2.12
CA CYS A 587 12.94 11.91 -3.47
C CYS A 587 14.16 10.99 -3.59
N GLY A 588 14.59 10.70 -4.83
CA GLY A 588 15.63 9.73 -5.13
C GLY A 588 15.18 8.73 -6.18
N MET A 589 15.95 7.67 -6.38
CA MET A 589 15.62 6.59 -7.32
C MET A 589 14.34 5.82 -6.95
N CYS A 590 13.88 5.89 -5.70
CA CYS A 590 12.64 5.28 -5.23
C CYS A 590 11.38 6.14 -5.45
N GLY A 591 11.50 7.29 -6.13
CA GLY A 591 10.36 8.16 -6.41
C GLY A 591 9.96 9.08 -5.26
N ASN A 592 8.81 9.75 -5.42
CA ASN A 592 8.37 10.84 -4.54
C ASN A 592 7.23 10.47 -3.57
N TYR A 593 6.68 9.26 -3.72
CA TYR A 593 5.64 8.69 -2.85
C TYR A 593 4.36 9.55 -2.79
N ASN A 594 3.86 10.00 -3.95
CA ASN A 594 2.67 10.84 -4.03
C ASN A 594 1.44 10.09 -4.61
N GLY A 595 1.59 8.81 -4.94
CA GLY A 595 0.58 7.97 -5.57
C GLY A 595 0.51 8.07 -7.11
N ASN A 596 1.36 8.86 -7.75
CA ASN A 596 1.41 9.08 -9.19
C ASN A 596 2.68 8.48 -9.80
N LYS A 597 2.60 7.20 -10.18
CA LYS A 597 3.65 6.48 -10.90
C LYS A 597 4.24 7.16 -12.15
N ASN A 598 3.53 8.12 -12.76
CA ASN A 598 4.01 8.78 -13.97
C ASN A 598 5.03 9.88 -13.70
N ASP A 599 5.21 10.30 -12.44
CA ASP A 599 6.16 11.33 -12.05
C ASP A 599 7.27 10.81 -11.12
N ASP A 600 7.53 9.50 -11.09
CA ASP A 600 8.59 8.94 -10.26
C ASP A 600 10.01 9.31 -10.73
N PHE A 601 10.16 9.74 -11.98
CA PHE A 601 11.46 10.09 -12.58
C PHE A 601 11.75 11.59 -12.50
N LEU A 602 11.60 12.16 -11.31
CA LEU A 602 12.00 13.54 -11.02
C LEU A 602 13.52 13.63 -10.78
N LEU A 603 14.13 14.59 -11.45
CA LEU A 603 15.50 15.00 -11.21
C LEU A 603 15.58 15.81 -9.89
N PRO A 604 16.78 15.98 -9.31
CA PRO A 604 16.96 16.79 -8.08
C PRO A 604 16.47 18.25 -8.20
N ASP A 605 16.36 18.80 -9.43
CA ASP A 605 15.82 20.14 -9.68
C ASP A 605 14.28 20.18 -9.84
N GLY A 606 13.61 19.04 -9.66
CA GLY A 606 12.16 18.89 -9.76
C GLY A 606 11.62 18.73 -11.19
N LYS A 607 12.47 18.62 -12.21
CA LYS A 607 12.02 18.32 -13.58
C LYS A 607 11.83 16.83 -13.81
N GLU A 608 10.81 16.46 -14.57
CA GLU A 608 10.57 15.08 -15.01
C GLU A 608 11.48 14.72 -16.21
N THR A 609 11.99 13.50 -16.23
CA THR A 609 12.65 12.91 -17.40
C THR A 609 12.03 11.55 -17.74
N LYS A 610 12.10 11.16 -19.02
CA LYS A 610 11.75 9.80 -19.46
C LYS A 610 12.98 8.94 -19.77
N GLU A 611 14.16 9.53 -19.70
CA GLU A 611 15.42 8.85 -19.97
C GLU A 611 16.06 8.34 -18.68
N LEU A 612 16.02 7.02 -18.47
CA LEU A 612 16.56 6.38 -17.26
C LEU A 612 18.05 6.67 -17.02
N LYS A 613 18.84 6.79 -18.09
CA LYS A 613 20.27 7.14 -17.97
C LYS A 613 20.45 8.54 -17.39
N THR A 614 19.68 9.51 -17.89
CA THR A 614 19.69 10.89 -17.40
C THR A 614 19.20 10.94 -15.95
N PHE A 615 18.16 10.15 -15.63
CA PHE A 615 17.64 10.02 -14.27
C PHE A 615 18.70 9.47 -13.30
N GLY A 616 19.30 8.31 -13.58
CA GLY A 616 20.29 7.69 -12.71
C GLY A 616 21.57 8.53 -12.56
N ALA A 617 22.04 9.17 -13.63
CA ALA A 617 23.19 10.07 -13.56
C ALA A 617 22.95 11.27 -12.63
N ALA A 618 21.71 11.79 -12.56
CA ALA A 618 21.35 12.91 -11.71
C ALA A 618 21.30 12.55 -10.21
N TRP A 619 21.05 11.27 -9.89
CA TRP A 619 21.00 10.75 -8.51
C TRP A 619 22.31 10.09 -8.06
N LYS A 620 23.37 10.22 -8.86
CA LYS A 620 24.70 9.70 -8.52
C LYS A 620 25.35 10.54 -7.41
N VAL A 621 25.92 9.87 -6.42
CA VAL A 621 26.75 10.49 -5.38
C VAL A 621 28.20 10.52 -5.84
N ALA A 622 28.83 11.69 -5.79
CA ALA A 622 30.22 11.86 -6.21
C ALA A 622 31.18 11.28 -5.15
N VAL A 623 31.92 10.23 -5.52
CA VAL A 623 32.96 9.62 -4.67
C VAL A 623 34.35 9.93 -5.26
N PRO A 624 35.24 10.63 -4.54
CA PRO A 624 36.57 10.98 -5.04
C PRO A 624 37.39 9.75 -5.47
N GLY A 625 38.03 9.84 -6.64
CA GLY A 625 38.92 8.79 -7.14
C GLY A 625 38.22 7.54 -7.71
N VAL A 626 36.89 7.46 -7.64
CA VAL A 626 36.11 6.33 -8.18
C VAL A 626 35.64 6.65 -9.59
N VAL A 627 35.95 5.76 -10.53
CA VAL A 627 35.39 5.77 -11.90
C VAL A 627 34.43 4.59 -12.00
N CYS A 628 33.19 4.86 -12.37
CA CYS A 628 32.11 3.87 -12.48
C CYS A 628 31.27 4.14 -13.74
N ASP A 629 30.44 3.17 -14.12
CA ASP A 629 29.63 3.21 -15.35
C ASP A 629 28.18 3.64 -15.06
N ASP A 630 27.62 4.48 -15.93
CA ASP A 630 26.22 4.93 -15.87
C ASP A 630 25.21 3.84 -16.29
N GLY A 631 25.68 2.62 -16.54
CA GLY A 631 24.89 1.51 -17.01
C GLY A 631 24.49 1.62 -18.48
N CYS A 632 23.70 0.64 -18.91
CA CYS A 632 23.06 0.60 -20.23
C CYS A 632 21.59 1.02 -20.14
N SER A 633 20.98 1.38 -21.28
CA SER A 633 19.55 1.67 -21.36
C SER A 633 18.96 1.18 -22.68
N GLY A 634 17.74 0.63 -22.65
CA GLY A 634 17.01 0.21 -23.85
C GLY A 634 17.71 -0.91 -24.63
N ASP A 635 17.75 -0.79 -25.96
CA ASP A 635 18.33 -1.80 -26.85
C ASP A 635 19.84 -2.03 -26.69
N PHE A 636 20.52 -1.14 -25.97
CA PHE A 636 21.96 -1.22 -25.72
C PHE A 636 22.31 -2.13 -24.53
N CYS A 637 21.32 -2.61 -23.78
CA CYS A 637 21.55 -3.60 -22.73
C CYS A 637 21.67 -5.02 -23.30
N PRO A 638 22.47 -5.90 -22.66
CA PRO A 638 22.54 -7.30 -23.01
C PRO A 638 21.13 -7.92 -23.01
N LYS A 639 20.82 -8.71 -24.06
CA LYS A 639 19.54 -9.40 -24.20
C LYS A 639 19.75 -10.90 -24.02
N CYS A 640 18.83 -11.54 -23.32
CA CYS A 640 18.82 -12.99 -23.20
C CYS A 640 18.55 -13.66 -24.56
N PRO A 641 19.40 -14.60 -25.02
CA PRO A 641 19.15 -15.37 -26.24
C PRO A 641 17.82 -16.14 -26.15
N GLN A 642 17.07 -16.19 -27.26
CA GLN A 642 15.71 -16.76 -27.26
C GLN A 642 15.64 -18.24 -26.82
N ASN A 643 16.68 -19.03 -27.14
CA ASN A 643 16.79 -20.43 -26.75
C ASN A 643 17.02 -20.61 -25.25
N GLU A 644 17.84 -19.76 -24.64
CA GLU A 644 18.12 -19.75 -23.20
C GLU A 644 16.93 -19.21 -22.42
N LYS A 645 16.30 -18.15 -22.94
CA LYS A 645 15.08 -17.57 -22.38
C LYS A 645 14.00 -18.62 -22.11
N LEU A 646 13.74 -19.52 -23.06
CA LEU A 646 12.75 -20.61 -22.90
C LEU A 646 13.09 -21.59 -21.78
N VAL A 647 14.38 -21.82 -21.51
CA VAL A 647 14.83 -22.67 -20.41
C VAL A 647 14.55 -21.97 -19.08
N PHE A 648 14.97 -20.70 -18.95
CA PHE A 648 14.85 -19.95 -17.71
C PHE A 648 13.41 -19.51 -17.41
N GLU A 649 12.57 -19.30 -18.43
CA GLU A 649 11.11 -19.13 -18.25
C GLU A 649 10.50 -20.32 -17.51
N LYS A 650 10.99 -21.54 -17.77
CA LYS A 650 10.53 -22.72 -17.05
C LYS A 650 11.01 -22.72 -15.59
N ASP A 651 12.26 -22.35 -15.34
CA ASP A 651 12.84 -22.33 -13.99
C ASP A 651 12.19 -21.25 -13.11
N CYS A 652 11.90 -20.07 -13.67
CA CYS A 652 11.23 -18.96 -12.97
C CYS A 652 9.70 -19.12 -12.85
N SER A 653 9.09 -20.13 -13.52
CA SER A 653 7.63 -20.29 -13.59
C SER A 653 6.91 -20.48 -12.24
N ILE A 654 7.65 -20.81 -11.18
CA ILE A 654 7.10 -20.89 -9.83
C ILE A 654 6.46 -19.57 -9.38
N ILE A 655 6.99 -18.42 -9.83
CA ILE A 655 6.53 -17.07 -9.48
C ILE A 655 5.11 -16.82 -9.99
N THR A 656 4.79 -17.25 -11.20
CA THR A 656 3.50 -17.00 -11.89
C THR A 656 2.51 -18.16 -11.80
N ASN A 657 2.90 -19.30 -11.23
CA ASN A 657 2.05 -20.48 -11.14
C ASN A 657 0.78 -20.21 -10.28
N PRO A 658 -0.43 -20.22 -10.87
CA PRO A 658 -1.68 -19.88 -10.17
C PRO A 658 -2.10 -20.93 -9.12
N ASP A 659 -1.55 -22.14 -9.21
CA ASP A 659 -1.74 -23.21 -8.22
C ASP A 659 -0.50 -23.38 -7.31
N GLY A 660 0.49 -22.49 -7.47
CA GLY A 660 1.78 -22.52 -6.80
C GLY A 660 1.77 -21.95 -5.37
N PRO A 661 2.94 -21.92 -4.70
CA PRO A 661 3.06 -21.42 -3.33
C PRO A 661 2.71 -19.92 -3.22
N PHE A 662 2.90 -19.16 -4.29
CA PHE A 662 2.67 -17.72 -4.34
C PHE A 662 1.28 -17.29 -4.83
N ALA A 663 0.37 -18.22 -5.11
CA ALA A 663 -0.95 -17.92 -5.67
C ALA A 663 -1.76 -16.87 -4.89
N ALA A 664 -1.65 -16.87 -3.56
CA ALA A 664 -2.32 -15.89 -2.70
C ALA A 664 -1.77 -14.46 -2.89
N CYS A 665 -0.52 -14.32 -3.34
CA CYS A 665 0.15 -13.05 -3.52
C CYS A 665 -0.17 -12.38 -4.86
N HIS A 666 -0.58 -13.14 -5.88
CA HIS A 666 -0.87 -12.60 -7.23
C HIS A 666 -1.95 -11.51 -7.25
N SER A 667 -2.86 -11.52 -6.27
CA SER A 667 -3.90 -10.49 -6.11
C SER A 667 -3.41 -9.21 -5.42
N VAL A 668 -2.23 -9.25 -4.80
CA VAL A 668 -1.61 -8.16 -4.04
C VAL A 668 -0.45 -7.56 -4.82
N ILE A 669 0.41 -8.40 -5.41
CA ILE A 669 1.55 -8.02 -6.23
C ILE A 669 1.42 -8.75 -7.57
N ASN A 670 1.53 -8.01 -8.68
CA ASN A 670 1.54 -8.63 -10.00
C ASN A 670 2.88 -9.40 -10.19
N PRO A 671 2.86 -10.72 -10.43
CA PRO A 671 4.08 -11.52 -10.60
C PRO A 671 4.84 -11.27 -11.90
N ASP A 672 4.25 -10.59 -12.89
CA ASP A 672 4.79 -10.51 -14.26
C ASP A 672 6.18 -9.86 -14.33
N SER A 673 6.42 -8.77 -13.59
CA SER A 673 7.72 -8.09 -13.57
C SER A 673 8.79 -8.98 -12.93
N TYR A 674 8.54 -9.51 -11.74
CA TYR A 674 9.44 -10.43 -11.04
C TYR A 674 9.78 -11.67 -11.87
N PHE A 675 8.82 -12.21 -12.61
CA PHE A 675 9.06 -13.32 -13.52
C PHE A 675 10.03 -12.94 -14.65
N GLN A 676 9.80 -11.78 -15.29
CA GLN A 676 10.67 -11.30 -16.37
C GLN A 676 12.09 -10.97 -15.87
N ASP A 677 12.18 -10.35 -14.70
CA ASP A 677 13.43 -10.01 -14.03
C ASP A 677 14.20 -11.29 -13.64
N CYS A 678 13.52 -12.29 -13.07
CA CYS A 678 14.12 -13.60 -12.79
C CYS A 678 14.71 -14.25 -14.05
N VAL A 679 13.96 -14.27 -15.16
CA VAL A 679 14.43 -14.85 -16.43
C VAL A 679 15.65 -14.07 -16.94
N TYR A 680 15.64 -12.75 -16.80
CA TYR A 680 16.75 -11.90 -17.21
C TYR A 680 18.01 -12.17 -16.37
N ASP A 681 17.91 -12.11 -15.05
CA ASP A 681 19.02 -12.28 -14.12
C ASP A 681 19.64 -13.67 -14.22
N VAL A 682 18.82 -14.72 -14.31
CA VAL A 682 19.30 -16.10 -14.50
C VAL A 682 20.01 -16.23 -15.84
N CYS A 683 19.54 -15.55 -16.88
CA CYS A 683 20.20 -15.56 -18.18
C CYS A 683 21.53 -14.81 -18.18
N MET A 684 21.59 -13.62 -17.56
CA MET A 684 22.81 -12.82 -17.48
C MET A 684 23.88 -13.45 -16.56
N SER A 685 23.46 -14.39 -15.72
CA SER A 685 24.32 -15.22 -14.87
C SER A 685 24.57 -16.63 -15.41
N GLU A 686 24.30 -16.87 -16.71
CA GLU A 686 24.56 -18.15 -17.40
C GLU A 686 23.85 -19.37 -16.76
N GLY A 687 22.67 -19.16 -16.18
CA GLY A 687 21.86 -20.20 -15.55
C GLY A 687 22.24 -20.52 -14.11
N ASP A 688 22.90 -19.59 -13.41
CA ASP A 688 23.30 -19.79 -12.02
C ASP A 688 22.10 -20.07 -11.09
N GLN A 689 22.21 -21.16 -10.33
CA GLN A 689 21.12 -21.62 -9.48
C GLN A 689 20.94 -20.73 -8.24
N HIS A 690 21.99 -20.09 -7.74
CA HIS A 690 21.86 -19.16 -6.62
C HIS A 690 21.10 -17.91 -7.06
N MET A 691 21.40 -17.39 -8.25
CA MET A 691 20.68 -16.27 -8.85
C MET A 691 19.18 -16.54 -8.95
N LEU A 692 18.78 -17.70 -9.49
CA LEU A 692 17.39 -18.13 -9.53
C LEU A 692 16.74 -18.08 -8.14
N CYS A 693 17.43 -18.59 -7.13
CA CYS A 693 16.91 -18.64 -5.77
C CYS A 693 16.81 -17.27 -5.11
N HIS A 694 17.72 -16.34 -5.42
CA HIS A 694 17.64 -14.96 -4.96
C HIS A 694 16.46 -14.22 -5.61
N SER A 695 16.27 -14.35 -6.93
CA SER A 695 15.13 -13.75 -7.63
C SER A 695 13.78 -14.25 -7.11
N VAL A 696 13.64 -15.56 -6.88
CA VAL A 696 12.40 -16.12 -6.30
C VAL A 696 12.22 -15.68 -4.84
N ALA A 697 13.31 -15.59 -4.05
CA ALA A 697 13.26 -15.13 -2.67
C ALA A 697 12.87 -13.64 -2.55
N ALA A 698 13.22 -12.80 -3.54
CA ALA A 698 12.80 -11.39 -3.56
C ALA A 698 11.27 -11.26 -3.66
N TYR A 699 10.65 -12.01 -4.58
CA TYR A 699 9.19 -12.03 -4.68
C TYR A 699 8.51 -12.58 -3.41
N MET A 700 9.08 -13.65 -2.84
CA MET A 700 8.62 -14.20 -1.56
C MET A 700 8.64 -13.16 -0.43
N THR A 701 9.76 -12.45 -0.27
CA THR A 701 9.96 -11.45 0.78
C THR A 701 8.97 -10.31 0.67
N ASP A 702 8.67 -9.87 -0.55
CA ASP A 702 7.70 -8.81 -0.78
C ASP A 702 6.28 -9.28 -0.46
N CYS A 703 5.90 -10.49 -0.86
CA CYS A 703 4.62 -11.08 -0.44
C CYS A 703 4.43 -11.05 1.08
N GLN A 704 5.48 -11.41 1.84
CA GLN A 704 5.43 -11.33 3.31
C GLN A 704 5.37 -9.89 3.83
N THR A 705 6.10 -8.96 3.19
CA THR A 705 6.09 -7.53 3.54
C THR A 705 4.69 -6.92 3.39
N PHE A 706 3.91 -7.36 2.40
CA PHE A 706 2.50 -6.99 2.21
C PHE A 706 1.52 -7.86 3.01
N GLY A 707 2.00 -8.67 3.97
CA GLY A 707 1.17 -9.43 4.91
C GLY A 707 0.55 -10.70 4.33
N VAL A 708 0.97 -11.15 3.14
CA VAL A 708 0.46 -12.38 2.53
C VAL A 708 1.11 -13.59 3.20
N THR A 709 0.28 -14.55 3.63
CA THR A 709 0.78 -15.85 4.11
C THR A 709 1.10 -16.75 2.91
N VAL A 710 2.38 -16.95 2.64
CA VAL A 710 2.88 -17.79 1.55
C VAL A 710 3.11 -19.22 2.06
N LYS A 711 2.91 -20.22 1.20
CA LYS A 711 3.25 -21.62 1.50
C LYS A 711 4.74 -21.89 1.28
N ASN A 712 5.27 -22.95 1.88
CA ASN A 712 6.67 -23.33 1.64
C ASN A 712 6.93 -23.58 0.15
N TRP A 713 7.87 -22.83 -0.42
CA TRP A 713 8.26 -22.87 -1.83
C TRP A 713 9.62 -23.57 -2.04
N ARG A 714 10.44 -23.67 -0.98
CA ARG A 714 11.73 -24.38 -1.00
C ARG A 714 11.54 -25.87 -0.81
N THR A 715 12.28 -26.67 -1.57
CA THR A 715 12.29 -28.14 -1.45
C THR A 715 13.74 -28.65 -1.41
N SER A 716 13.93 -29.94 -1.12
CA SER A 716 15.27 -30.55 -1.14
C SER A 716 15.95 -30.49 -2.52
N THR A 717 15.19 -30.28 -3.60
CA THR A 717 15.68 -30.24 -4.99
C THR A 717 15.48 -28.88 -5.66
N PHE A 718 14.80 -27.93 -5.03
CA PHE A 718 14.53 -26.61 -5.59
C PHE A 718 14.80 -25.54 -4.52
N CYS A 719 15.87 -24.77 -4.73
CA CYS A 719 16.34 -23.73 -3.81
C CYS A 719 16.42 -24.16 -2.34
N PRO A 720 17.05 -25.31 -2.02
CA PRO A 720 17.25 -25.73 -0.65
C PRO A 720 18.06 -24.66 0.09
N LEU A 721 17.68 -24.37 1.32
CA LEU A 721 18.37 -23.41 2.15
C LEU A 721 18.92 -24.11 3.39
N SER A 722 20.21 -23.88 3.67
CA SER A 722 20.90 -24.44 4.83
C SER A 722 20.94 -23.44 5.97
N CYS A 723 20.51 -23.87 7.15
CA CYS A 723 20.54 -23.06 8.36
C CYS A 723 21.83 -23.29 9.17
N PRO A 724 22.33 -22.28 9.91
CA PRO A 724 23.47 -22.43 10.80
C PRO A 724 23.25 -23.54 11.84
N ALA A 725 24.35 -23.98 12.47
CA ALA A 725 24.29 -24.99 13.52
C ALA A 725 23.21 -24.65 14.57
N ASN A 726 22.54 -25.69 15.07
CA ASN A 726 21.50 -25.57 16.11
C ASN A 726 20.25 -24.79 15.73
N SER A 727 20.05 -24.49 14.44
CA SER A 727 18.85 -23.85 13.93
C SER A 727 18.14 -24.68 12.85
N VAL A 728 16.90 -24.33 12.54
CA VAL A 728 16.05 -24.97 11.54
C VAL A 728 15.40 -23.90 10.66
N TYR A 729 15.25 -24.20 9.37
CA TYR A 729 14.60 -23.31 8.42
C TYR A 729 13.12 -23.17 8.76
N GLU A 730 12.64 -21.93 8.76
CA GLU A 730 11.24 -21.59 8.91
C GLU A 730 10.87 -20.52 7.88
N ILE A 731 9.74 -20.73 7.21
CA ILE A 731 9.24 -19.74 6.25
C ILE A 731 8.81 -18.44 6.95
N CYS A 732 8.50 -18.52 8.24
CA CYS A 732 8.05 -17.41 9.07
C CYS A 732 8.83 -17.39 10.38
N ALA A 733 10.14 -17.12 10.27
CA ALA A 733 11.01 -17.04 11.43
C ALA A 733 10.71 -15.80 12.26
N LYS A 734 10.72 -15.95 13.59
CA LYS A 734 10.54 -14.85 14.53
C LYS A 734 11.87 -14.43 15.11
N ALA A 735 12.22 -13.15 14.99
CA ALA A 735 13.50 -12.62 15.45
C ALA A 735 13.76 -12.85 16.96
N CYS A 736 12.70 -12.90 17.78
CA CYS A 736 12.79 -12.91 19.24
C CYS A 736 12.45 -14.25 19.89
N ASP A 737 12.50 -15.36 19.16
CA ASP A 737 12.27 -16.66 19.78
C ASP A 737 13.53 -17.13 20.53
N ALA A 738 13.37 -17.33 21.86
CA ALA A 738 14.40 -17.74 22.81
C ALA A 738 15.69 -16.88 22.78
N PRO A 739 15.63 -15.55 23.03
CA PRO A 739 16.82 -14.71 23.02
C PRO A 739 17.75 -15.06 24.18
N CYS A 740 19.05 -14.83 23.99
CA CYS A 740 20.03 -14.88 25.07
C CYS A 740 19.65 -13.92 26.22
N PRO A 741 19.98 -14.24 27.48
CA PRO A 741 19.74 -13.34 28.61
C PRO A 741 20.36 -11.96 28.35
N GLY A 742 19.59 -10.88 28.57
CA GLY A 742 20.02 -9.50 28.34
C GLY A 742 19.75 -8.95 26.94
N LEU A 743 19.49 -9.80 25.95
CA LEU A 743 19.30 -9.38 24.55
C LEU A 743 17.93 -8.75 24.26
N THR A 744 16.90 -9.09 25.04
CA THR A 744 15.51 -8.65 24.78
C THR A 744 15.35 -7.13 24.71
N GLY A 745 16.17 -6.36 25.44
CA GLY A 745 16.13 -4.90 25.43
C GLY A 745 16.78 -4.25 24.19
N LEU A 746 17.50 -5.02 23.39
CA LEU A 746 18.19 -4.53 22.18
C LEU A 746 17.40 -4.77 20.89
N MET A 747 16.38 -5.63 20.94
CA MET A 747 15.64 -6.06 19.76
C MET A 747 14.22 -5.50 19.74
N LYS A 748 13.74 -5.13 18.54
CA LYS A 748 12.34 -4.82 18.30
C LYS A 748 11.61 -6.06 17.84
N CYS A 749 10.76 -6.59 18.72
CA CYS A 749 10.02 -7.82 18.47
C CYS A 749 8.61 -7.49 17.95
N ASN A 750 8.44 -7.41 16.62
CA ASN A 750 7.10 -7.41 16.05
C ASN A 750 6.66 -8.85 15.77
N ILE A 751 5.83 -9.42 16.65
CA ILE A 751 5.31 -10.79 16.51
C ILE A 751 4.42 -10.99 15.27
N GLN A 752 3.97 -9.89 14.63
CA GLN A 752 3.20 -9.92 13.40
C GLN A 752 4.07 -9.89 12.14
N THR A 753 5.34 -9.48 12.26
CA THR A 753 6.28 -9.46 11.13
C THR A 753 6.78 -10.88 10.88
N CYS A 754 6.51 -11.38 9.67
CA CYS A 754 6.89 -12.70 9.21
C CYS A 754 8.04 -12.55 8.21
N ALA A 755 9.16 -13.22 8.43
CA ALA A 755 10.29 -13.21 7.51
C ALA A 755 10.86 -14.61 7.34
N GLU A 756 11.11 -15.04 6.10
CA GLU A 756 11.81 -16.30 5.81
C GLU A 756 13.19 -16.29 6.48
N GLY A 757 13.52 -17.34 7.25
CA GLY A 757 14.69 -17.32 8.12
C GLY A 757 15.02 -18.66 8.79
N CYS A 758 15.97 -18.61 9.72
CA CYS A 758 16.32 -19.74 10.59
C CYS A 758 15.84 -19.46 12.01
N MET A 759 15.32 -20.49 12.69
CA MET A 759 14.90 -20.44 14.10
C MET A 759 15.68 -21.43 14.95
N CYS A 760 15.93 -21.08 16.22
CA CYS A 760 16.68 -21.93 17.14
C CYS A 760 15.93 -23.21 17.49
N LYS A 761 16.65 -24.33 17.51
CA LYS A 761 16.12 -25.61 18.01
C LYS A 761 15.90 -25.52 19.53
N PRO A 762 14.97 -26.31 20.09
CA PRO A 762 14.77 -26.37 21.54
C PRO A 762 16.08 -26.63 22.31
N GLY A 763 16.35 -25.82 23.33
CA GLY A 763 17.58 -25.89 24.14
C GLY A 763 18.71 -24.95 23.70
N PHE A 764 18.53 -24.21 22.60
CA PHE A 764 19.47 -23.19 22.12
C PHE A 764 18.84 -21.79 22.18
N PHE A 765 19.69 -20.77 22.29
CA PHE A 765 19.29 -19.37 22.45
C PHE A 765 19.79 -18.53 21.27
N ASN A 766 18.96 -17.60 20.81
CA ASN A 766 19.34 -16.65 19.79
C ASN A 766 20.26 -15.58 20.39
N ASN A 767 21.51 -15.49 19.92
CA ASN A 767 22.42 -14.42 20.29
C ASN A 767 22.20 -13.13 19.48
N GLY A 768 21.20 -13.13 18.61
CA GLY A 768 20.80 -12.05 17.71
C GLY A 768 21.18 -12.28 16.25
N THR A 769 22.08 -13.22 15.97
CA THR A 769 22.55 -13.55 14.61
C THR A 769 22.71 -15.06 14.36
N GLY A 770 22.41 -15.88 15.38
CA GLY A 770 22.58 -17.33 15.35
C GLY A 770 22.21 -17.99 16.67
N CYS A 771 22.22 -19.33 16.67
CA CYS A 771 21.73 -20.14 17.78
C CYS A 771 22.87 -20.81 18.55
N VAL A 772 23.00 -20.44 19.82
CA VAL A 772 24.10 -20.83 20.70
C VAL A 772 23.60 -21.50 21.97
N THR A 773 24.48 -22.15 22.72
CA THR A 773 24.16 -22.65 24.06
C THR A 773 24.16 -21.50 25.08
N ALA A 774 23.56 -21.69 26.26
CA ALA A 774 23.42 -20.63 27.26
C ALA A 774 24.77 -20.04 27.73
N ASP A 775 25.82 -20.86 27.81
CA ASP A 775 27.19 -20.49 28.17
C ASP A 775 27.95 -19.78 27.04
N GLN A 776 27.34 -19.69 25.85
CA GLN A 776 27.87 -19.02 24.67
C GLN A 776 27.14 -17.70 24.36
N CYS A 777 26.22 -17.28 25.23
CA CYS A 777 25.60 -15.97 25.14
C CYS A 777 26.63 -14.86 25.37
N GLY A 778 26.57 -13.81 24.55
CA GLY A 778 27.48 -12.66 24.64
C GLY A 778 27.14 -11.72 25.80
N CYS A 779 27.80 -10.58 25.82
CA CYS A 779 27.51 -9.48 26.74
C CYS A 779 26.69 -8.41 26.04
N TYR A 780 25.72 -7.83 26.75
CA TYR A 780 24.78 -6.84 26.22
C TYR A 780 24.73 -5.66 27.18
N GLU A 781 25.26 -4.51 26.78
CA GLU A 781 25.33 -3.31 27.63
C GLU A 781 25.20 -2.03 26.80
N ASN A 782 24.48 -1.03 27.32
CA ASN A 782 24.32 0.30 26.71
C ASN A 782 23.93 0.30 25.22
N GLY A 783 23.05 -0.62 24.83
CA GLY A 783 22.61 -0.67 23.43
C GLY A 783 23.52 -1.49 22.50
N LEU A 784 24.62 -2.06 23.00
CA LEU A 784 25.64 -2.72 22.18
C LEU A 784 25.79 -4.21 22.53
N THR A 785 26.22 -4.99 21.53
CA THR A 785 26.45 -6.44 21.64
C THR A 785 27.92 -6.77 21.53
N TYR A 786 28.42 -7.57 22.49
CA TYR A 786 29.80 -8.03 22.55
C TYR A 786 29.88 -9.56 22.54
N LYS A 787 30.74 -10.11 21.69
CA LYS A 787 31.03 -11.55 21.64
C LYS A 787 31.91 -11.95 22.82
N ILE A 788 31.80 -13.19 23.28
CA ILE A 788 32.67 -13.71 24.35
C ILE A 788 34.15 -13.54 23.95
N ASN A 789 34.95 -13.04 24.90
CA ASN A 789 36.36 -12.66 24.78
C ASN A 789 36.64 -11.48 23.83
N GLU A 790 35.62 -10.85 23.25
CA GLU A 790 35.79 -9.62 22.50
C GLU A 790 36.26 -8.50 23.42
N THR A 791 37.19 -7.69 22.92
CA THR A 791 37.71 -6.53 23.62
C THR A 791 37.57 -5.30 22.72
N ILE A 792 36.90 -4.27 23.23
CA ILE A 792 36.73 -2.99 22.52
C ILE A 792 37.23 -1.83 23.37
N ILE A 793 37.48 -0.69 22.73
CA ILE A 793 37.88 0.56 23.37
C ILE A 793 36.77 1.59 23.17
N THR A 794 36.41 2.31 24.23
CA THR A 794 35.36 3.35 24.21
C THR A 794 35.75 4.55 23.36
N ASP A 795 34.78 5.40 23.04
CA ASP A 795 34.97 6.51 22.09
C ASP A 795 36.08 7.49 22.48
N ASN A 796 36.31 7.70 23.77
CA ASN A 796 37.33 8.60 24.30
C ASN A 796 38.66 7.90 24.61
N CYS A 797 38.78 6.59 24.30
CA CYS A 797 39.89 5.74 24.70
C CYS A 797 40.23 5.82 26.20
N LEU A 798 39.20 5.97 27.06
CA LEU A 798 39.36 5.97 28.52
C LEU A 798 39.07 4.61 29.15
N GLU A 799 38.35 3.74 28.44
CA GLU A 799 37.98 2.42 28.94
C GLU A 799 38.19 1.36 27.85
N ARG A 800 38.61 0.18 28.31
CA ARG A 800 38.66 -1.07 27.56
C ARG A 800 37.58 -1.98 28.15
N LEU A 801 36.69 -2.46 27.29
CA LEU A 801 35.62 -3.37 27.67
C LEU A 801 35.92 -4.76 27.15
N THR A 802 35.93 -5.77 28.01
CA THR A 802 36.13 -7.17 27.61
C THR A 802 34.94 -8.02 28.06
N CYS A 803 34.30 -8.71 27.12
CA CYS A 803 33.20 -9.63 27.44
C CYS A 803 33.76 -10.94 27.98
N LEU A 804 33.49 -11.26 29.24
CA LEU A 804 33.97 -12.48 29.87
C LEU A 804 33.10 -13.69 29.49
N PRO A 805 33.62 -14.92 29.57
CA PRO A 805 32.82 -16.14 29.39
C PRO A 805 31.65 -16.29 30.37
N SER A 806 31.61 -15.50 31.46
CA SER A 806 30.47 -15.43 32.37
C SER A 806 29.26 -14.68 31.79
N GLY A 807 29.41 -13.97 30.67
CA GLY A 807 28.42 -13.03 30.13
C GLY A 807 28.46 -11.64 30.78
N GLU A 808 29.47 -11.38 31.63
CA GLU A 808 29.68 -10.07 32.26
C GLU A 808 30.70 -9.24 31.47
N LEU A 809 30.42 -7.95 31.30
CA LEU A 809 31.35 -7.02 30.67
C LEU A 809 32.34 -6.47 31.71
N LYS A 810 33.63 -6.75 31.51
CA LYS A 810 34.71 -6.22 32.35
C LYS A 810 35.13 -4.85 31.83
N HIS A 811 35.09 -3.85 32.72
CA HIS A 811 35.56 -2.49 32.46
C HIS A 811 36.98 -2.31 33.00
N GLU A 812 37.91 -1.85 32.15
CA GLU A 812 39.27 -1.51 32.54
C GLU A 812 39.60 -0.08 32.09
N SER A 813 39.97 0.80 33.01
CA SER A 813 40.43 2.14 32.64
C SER A 813 41.75 2.06 31.87
N ILE A 814 41.81 2.78 30.75
CA ILE A 814 43.00 2.92 29.92
C ILE A 814 43.22 4.40 29.57
N SER A 815 44.40 4.71 29.04
CA SER A 815 44.68 5.98 28.40
C SER A 815 45.69 5.72 27.28
N CYS A 816 45.53 6.38 26.14
CA CYS A 816 46.54 6.33 25.10
C CYS A 816 47.85 6.92 25.61
N ASP A 817 48.98 6.33 25.20
CA ASP A 817 50.27 6.93 25.50
C ASP A 817 50.39 8.30 24.82
N THR A 818 51.31 9.13 25.29
CA THR A 818 51.74 10.36 24.62
C THR A 818 52.18 10.11 23.17
N SER A 819 52.70 8.92 22.84
CA SER A 819 53.00 8.45 21.46
C SER A 819 51.79 8.37 20.55
N GLU A 820 50.63 8.19 21.14
CA GLU A 820 49.46 7.61 20.50
C GLU A 820 48.38 8.67 20.36
N VAL A 821 47.46 8.41 19.44
CA VAL A 821 46.23 9.18 19.28
C VAL A 821 45.07 8.19 19.29
N CYS A 822 44.03 8.55 20.04
CA CYS A 822 42.76 7.85 20.00
C CYS A 822 42.12 8.10 18.65
N LYS A 823 42.10 7.11 17.78
CA LYS A 823 41.48 7.20 16.45
C LYS A 823 40.90 5.87 16.03
N ILE A 824 40.16 5.90 14.93
CA ILE A 824 39.66 4.70 14.28
C ILE A 824 40.63 4.33 13.16
N LYS A 825 41.01 3.06 13.07
CA LYS A 825 41.79 2.51 11.96
C LYS A 825 41.15 1.20 11.52
N ASN A 826 40.81 1.09 10.23
CA ASN A 826 40.18 -0.10 9.65
C ASN A 826 38.93 -0.59 10.42
N GLY A 827 38.07 0.32 10.86
CA GLY A 827 36.85 -0.03 11.60
C GLY A 827 37.04 -0.26 13.10
N VAL A 828 38.27 -0.20 13.61
CA VAL A 828 38.59 -0.48 15.02
C VAL A 828 39.06 0.80 15.70
N ARG A 829 38.44 1.14 16.84
CA ARG A 829 38.90 2.24 17.70
C ARG A 829 40.03 1.78 18.60
N GLY A 830 41.06 2.60 18.74
CA GLY A 830 42.14 2.33 19.67
C GLY A 830 43.18 3.44 19.73
N CYS A 831 44.18 3.20 20.56
CA CYS A 831 45.36 4.02 20.64
C CYS A 831 46.35 3.54 19.57
N TYR A 832 46.61 4.42 18.60
CA TYR A 832 47.51 4.12 17.50
C TYR A 832 48.65 5.13 17.48
N PRO A 833 49.86 4.75 17.05
CA PRO A 833 50.97 5.68 16.91
C PRO A 833 50.59 6.90 16.09
N ARG A 834 51.08 8.07 16.51
CA ARG A 834 50.95 9.32 15.76
C ARG A 834 51.74 9.22 14.46
N GLN A 835 51.05 9.37 13.34
CA GLN A 835 51.62 9.27 12.00
C GLN A 835 51.15 10.45 11.16
N CYS A 836 52.06 11.02 10.38
CA CYS A 836 51.72 11.97 9.34
C CYS A 836 51.63 11.22 8.01
N LEU A 837 50.50 11.30 7.34
CA LEU A 837 50.21 10.53 6.12
C LEU A 837 49.78 11.47 5.00
N LEU A 838 50.47 11.39 3.86
CA LEU A 838 50.05 12.00 2.61
C LEU A 838 49.65 10.89 1.63
N GLU A 839 48.36 10.70 1.45
CA GLU A 839 47.82 9.69 0.54
C GLU A 839 47.99 10.08 -0.93
N ALA A 840 48.01 9.08 -1.81
CA ALA A 840 48.06 9.30 -3.26
C ALA A 840 46.85 10.11 -3.79
N SER A 841 45.72 10.11 -3.06
CA SER A 841 44.49 10.86 -3.33
C SER A 841 44.58 12.37 -3.04
N GLY A 842 45.70 12.83 -2.47
CA GLY A 842 45.89 14.22 -2.02
C GLY A 842 45.36 14.51 -0.61
N SER A 843 44.86 13.51 0.12
CA SER A 843 44.53 13.60 1.54
C SER A 843 45.80 13.64 2.40
N PHE A 844 45.86 14.56 3.36
CA PHE A 844 47.01 14.81 4.21
C PHE A 844 46.61 14.85 5.69
N SER A 845 47.06 13.86 6.45
CA SER A 845 46.80 13.70 7.87
C SER A 845 48.01 14.15 8.69
N LEU A 846 47.77 15.03 9.66
CA LEU A 846 48.74 15.57 10.61
C LEU A 846 49.05 14.57 11.73
N PHE A 847 50.12 14.82 12.51
CA PHE A 847 50.41 14.02 13.71
C PHE A 847 49.30 14.10 14.78
N SER A 848 48.49 15.17 14.77
CA SER A 848 47.30 15.31 15.63
C SER A 848 46.16 14.36 15.23
N GLY A 849 46.22 13.75 14.06
CA GLY A 849 45.15 12.93 13.49
C GLY A 849 44.15 13.71 12.63
N GLU A 850 44.28 15.03 12.50
CA GLU A 850 43.44 15.84 11.62
C GLU A 850 43.83 15.68 10.15
N SER A 851 42.86 15.52 9.25
CA SER A 851 43.07 15.29 7.82
C SER A 851 42.57 16.45 6.95
N TRP A 852 43.33 16.79 5.92
CA TRP A 852 43.10 17.93 5.03
C TRP A 852 43.38 17.57 3.57
N THR A 853 42.85 18.31 2.59
CA THR A 853 43.19 18.11 1.17
C THR A 853 44.24 19.11 0.70
N ILE A 854 45.30 18.64 0.04
CA ILE A 854 46.33 19.51 -0.54
C ILE A 854 46.01 19.85 -2.00
N THR A 855 45.85 21.14 -2.31
CA THR A 855 45.61 21.64 -3.67
C THR A 855 46.80 22.43 -4.24
N SER A 856 47.80 22.74 -3.43
CA SER A 856 48.99 23.50 -3.84
C SER A 856 50.15 22.62 -4.26
N VAL A 857 50.82 22.98 -5.36
CA VAL A 857 52.10 22.38 -5.81
C VAL A 857 53.31 23.09 -5.21
N GLY A 858 54.44 22.40 -5.14
CA GLY A 858 55.71 22.91 -4.64
C GLY A 858 56.37 22.00 -3.60
N ALA A 859 57.54 22.43 -3.10
CA ALA A 859 58.28 21.73 -2.06
C ALA A 859 57.89 22.24 -0.66
N TYR A 860 57.59 21.32 0.25
CA TYR A 860 57.13 21.61 1.61
C TYR A 860 57.95 20.83 2.64
N GLU A 861 58.29 21.49 3.74
CA GLU A 861 58.89 20.92 4.94
C GLU A 861 57.83 20.10 5.69
N LEU A 862 57.79 18.79 5.50
CA LEU A 862 56.84 17.91 6.19
C LEU A 862 57.13 17.85 7.68
N VAL A 863 58.38 17.57 8.04
CA VAL A 863 58.81 17.50 9.43
C VAL A 863 60.30 17.84 9.53
N LYS A 864 60.68 18.58 10.56
CA LYS A 864 62.08 18.82 10.92
C LYS A 864 62.22 18.99 12.43
N VAL A 865 63.43 18.84 12.95
CA VAL A 865 63.71 19.17 14.37
C VAL A 865 63.68 20.69 14.56
N CYS A 866 62.85 21.18 15.48
CA CYS A 866 62.57 22.61 15.69
C CYS A 866 62.86 23.10 17.10
N LYS A 867 62.85 22.22 18.11
CA LYS A 867 63.30 22.53 19.47
C LYS A 867 64.62 21.83 19.72
N GLY A 868 65.64 22.60 20.12
CA GLY A 868 66.95 22.05 20.46
C GLY A 868 66.87 21.27 21.78
N SER A 869 66.79 19.95 21.68
CA SER A 869 67.29 19.06 22.73
C SER A 869 68.78 18.83 22.45
N LEU A 870 69.62 18.86 23.48
CA LEU A 870 71.05 18.54 23.40
C LEU A 870 71.32 17.09 22.96
N GLU A 871 70.28 16.25 22.87
CA GLU A 871 70.34 14.83 22.50
C GLU A 871 69.59 14.48 21.19
N ALA A 872 68.84 15.42 20.58
CA ALA A 872 68.06 15.13 19.36
C ALA A 872 68.93 15.25 18.09
N GLU A 873 69.18 14.12 17.43
CA GLU A 873 69.87 14.09 16.14
C GLU A 873 69.08 14.88 15.08
N TRP A 874 69.71 15.85 14.43
CA TRP A 874 69.04 16.74 13.48
C TRP A 874 68.60 15.99 12.21
N PHE A 875 67.37 16.26 11.76
CA PHE A 875 66.86 15.84 10.47
C PHE A 875 65.78 16.80 9.93
N ARG A 876 65.52 16.70 8.63
CA ARG A 876 64.33 17.27 7.96
C ARG A 876 63.86 16.39 6.81
N VAL A 877 62.56 16.41 6.57
CA VAL A 877 61.89 15.73 5.46
C VAL A 877 61.18 16.78 4.62
N VAL A 878 61.55 16.87 3.35
CA VAL A 878 60.90 17.72 2.36
C VAL A 878 60.16 16.84 1.36
N VAL A 879 58.92 17.20 1.06
CA VAL A 879 58.16 16.58 -0.03
C VAL A 879 57.97 17.58 -1.15
N GLU A 880 58.21 17.17 -2.38
CA GLU A 880 57.86 17.93 -3.57
C GLU A 880 56.54 17.41 -4.13
N LEU A 881 55.54 18.29 -4.21
CA LEU A 881 54.23 17.99 -4.77
C LEU A 881 54.12 18.56 -6.17
N GLY A 882 53.78 17.70 -7.13
CA GLY A 882 53.62 18.05 -8.54
C GLY A 882 52.28 17.57 -9.10
N PRO A 883 51.85 18.11 -10.25
CA PRO A 883 50.64 17.66 -10.92
C PRO A 883 50.84 16.25 -11.47
N TYR A 884 49.91 15.33 -11.14
CA TYR A 884 49.87 13.97 -11.66
C TYR A 884 48.43 13.60 -12.02
N GLY A 885 48.08 13.73 -13.31
CA GLY A 885 46.69 13.61 -13.76
C GLY A 885 45.85 14.82 -13.33
N SER A 886 44.71 14.59 -12.66
CA SER A 886 43.80 15.62 -12.14
C SER A 886 44.05 16.01 -10.67
N GLN A 887 45.02 15.38 -10.01
CA GLN A 887 45.37 15.62 -8.60
C GLN A 887 46.86 15.93 -8.44
N ASN A 888 47.24 16.50 -7.30
CA ASN A 888 48.64 16.69 -6.94
C ASN A 888 49.14 15.46 -6.20
N SER A 889 50.32 14.96 -6.57
CA SER A 889 50.93 13.79 -5.94
C SER A 889 52.40 14.05 -5.62
N VAL A 890 53.01 13.14 -4.86
CA VAL A 890 54.41 13.20 -4.47
C VAL A 890 55.29 12.99 -5.71
N ALA A 891 55.99 14.05 -6.13
CA ALA A 891 56.97 14.00 -7.21
C ALA A 891 58.33 13.49 -6.71
N ALA A 892 58.73 13.94 -5.52
CA ALA A 892 59.96 13.50 -4.86
C ALA A 892 59.88 13.67 -3.33
N VAL A 893 60.68 12.88 -2.62
CA VAL A 893 60.88 12.92 -1.17
C VAL A 893 62.37 13.11 -0.90
N TYR A 894 62.69 14.08 -0.05
CA TYR A 894 64.05 14.39 0.35
C TYR A 894 64.18 14.25 1.86
N VAL A 895 65.07 13.37 2.31
CA VAL A 895 65.36 13.14 3.72
C VAL A 895 66.79 13.56 3.99
N TYR A 896 66.95 14.48 4.93
CA TYR A 896 68.25 15.00 5.35
C TYR A 896 68.53 14.59 6.78
N PHE A 897 69.71 14.03 6.99
CA PHE A 897 70.40 13.93 8.27
C PHE A 897 71.73 14.66 8.15
N GLU A 898 72.41 14.96 9.25
CA GLU A 898 73.64 15.80 9.31
C GLU A 898 74.57 15.71 8.08
N GLU A 899 75.14 14.54 7.77
CA GLU A 899 76.02 14.31 6.61
C GLU A 899 75.40 13.40 5.53
N ILE A 900 74.11 13.08 5.65
CA ILE A 900 73.42 12.12 4.79
C ILE A 900 72.22 12.81 4.15
N PHE A 901 72.24 12.88 2.83
CA PHE A 901 71.14 13.36 2.01
C PHE A 901 70.59 12.22 1.17
N ILE A 902 69.29 11.95 1.29
CA ILE A 902 68.58 10.91 0.53
C ILE A 902 67.51 11.60 -0.29
N ALA A 903 67.50 11.36 -1.60
CA ALA A 903 66.44 11.80 -2.50
C ALA A 903 65.78 10.58 -3.14
N VAL A 904 64.45 10.55 -3.16
CA VAL A 904 63.63 9.49 -3.73
C VAL A 904 62.64 10.12 -4.68
N ASN A 905 62.61 9.71 -5.96
CA ASN A 905 61.61 10.22 -6.90
C ASN A 905 60.33 9.36 -6.89
N ASN A 906 59.32 9.78 -7.64
CA ASN A 906 58.05 9.06 -7.84
C ASN A 906 58.15 7.67 -8.52
N LYS A 907 59.34 7.24 -8.94
CA LYS A 907 59.62 5.87 -9.41
C LYS A 907 60.46 5.08 -8.40
N GLN A 908 60.57 5.58 -7.17
CA GLN A 908 61.41 5.04 -6.09
C GLN A 908 62.89 4.90 -6.45
N SER A 909 63.36 5.58 -7.50
CA SER A 909 64.80 5.71 -7.76
C SER A 909 65.41 6.52 -6.63
N THR A 910 66.50 6.03 -6.06
CA THR A 910 67.06 6.54 -4.81
C THR A 910 68.48 7.05 -5.00
N TRP A 911 68.74 8.29 -4.57
CA TRP A 911 70.07 8.88 -4.54
C TRP A 911 70.53 9.13 -3.11
N ILE A 912 71.77 8.76 -2.81
CA ILE A 912 72.42 9.06 -1.53
C ILE A 912 73.59 10.00 -1.82
N ASN A 913 73.61 11.18 -1.20
CA ASN A 913 74.60 12.23 -1.41
C ASN A 913 74.85 12.54 -2.90
N GLY A 914 73.78 12.56 -3.70
CA GLY A 914 73.80 12.85 -5.14
C GLY A 914 74.19 11.68 -6.06
N LYS A 915 74.47 10.49 -5.51
CA LYS A 915 74.78 9.29 -6.29
C LYS A 915 73.60 8.33 -6.31
N LEU A 916 73.21 7.87 -7.50
CA LEU A 916 72.18 6.85 -7.67
C LEU A 916 72.66 5.53 -7.05
N VAL A 917 71.80 4.87 -6.26
CA VAL A 917 72.12 3.62 -5.56
C VAL A 917 71.07 2.54 -5.81
N THR A 918 71.43 1.30 -5.54
CA THR A 918 70.53 0.14 -5.50
C THR A 918 70.23 -0.24 -4.05
N LEU A 919 68.99 -0.55 -3.71
CA LEU A 919 68.58 -0.91 -2.35
C LEU A 919 68.68 -2.44 -2.11
N PRO A 920 68.91 -2.89 -0.87
CA PRO A 920 69.00 -2.11 0.37
C PRO A 920 70.34 -1.41 0.57
N GLN A 921 70.35 -0.34 1.37
CA GLN A 921 71.54 0.39 1.80
C GLN A 921 71.50 0.59 3.31
N GLN A 922 72.65 0.44 3.98
CA GLN A 922 72.80 0.76 5.39
C GLN A 922 73.93 1.78 5.54
N LEU A 923 73.63 2.92 6.13
CA LEU A 923 74.55 4.06 6.25
C LEU A 923 74.92 4.27 7.72
N LYS A 924 76.23 4.33 7.99
CA LYS A 924 76.82 4.57 9.33
C LYS A 924 76.28 3.67 10.45
N ASN A 925 75.70 2.50 10.12
CA ASN A 925 74.99 1.60 11.03
C ASN A 925 73.76 2.19 11.74
N GLU A 926 73.24 3.34 11.29
CA GLU A 926 72.13 4.04 11.96
C GLU A 926 70.95 4.30 11.04
N VAL A 927 71.19 4.44 9.72
CA VAL A 927 70.13 4.64 8.73
C VAL A 927 70.02 3.40 7.82
N ILE A 928 68.83 2.83 7.74
CA ILE A 928 68.50 1.69 6.89
C ILE A 928 67.56 2.17 5.79
N ILE A 929 67.90 1.87 4.54
CA ILE A 929 67.06 2.16 3.37
C ILE A 929 66.77 0.86 2.68
N GLN A 930 65.51 0.50 2.58
CA GLN A 930 65.09 -0.78 2.00
C GLN A 930 63.85 -0.61 1.13
N LEU A 931 63.74 -1.46 0.12
CA LEU A 931 62.54 -1.62 -0.70
C LEU A 931 61.97 -3.00 -0.41
N THR A 932 60.76 -3.04 0.12
CA THR A 932 60.03 -4.29 0.39
C THR A 932 58.73 -4.23 -0.37
N GLU A 933 58.54 -5.20 -1.28
CA GLU A 933 57.48 -5.15 -2.29
C GLU A 933 57.53 -3.81 -3.04
N ASP A 934 56.50 -2.98 -2.89
CA ASP A 934 56.37 -1.67 -3.54
C ASP A 934 56.53 -0.49 -2.55
N THR A 935 57.05 -0.73 -1.34
CA THR A 935 57.22 0.32 -0.32
C THR A 935 58.69 0.55 0.00
N LEU A 936 59.16 1.75 -0.28
CA LEU A 936 60.50 2.21 0.09
C LEU A 936 60.46 2.76 1.52
N THR A 937 61.33 2.25 2.38
CA THR A 937 61.43 2.68 3.78
C THR A 937 62.81 3.26 4.05
N ILE A 938 62.86 4.44 4.68
CA ILE A 938 64.05 5.07 5.24
C ILE A 938 63.84 5.13 6.75
N GLU A 939 64.62 4.36 7.49
CA GLU A 939 64.53 4.24 8.93
C GLU A 939 65.83 4.71 9.58
N LYS A 940 65.73 5.52 10.64
CA LYS A 940 66.88 5.94 11.45
C LYS A 940 66.65 5.53 12.90
N LYS A 941 67.32 4.46 13.32
CA LYS A 941 67.08 3.78 14.61
C LYS A 941 65.57 3.49 14.80
N ALA A 942 65.12 3.26 16.03
CA ALA A 942 63.70 3.14 16.36
C ALA A 942 62.97 4.51 16.45
N SER A 943 63.67 5.60 16.10
CA SER A 943 63.26 6.97 16.44
C SER A 943 62.52 7.70 15.31
N PHE A 944 62.76 7.28 14.05
CA PHE A 944 62.26 7.94 12.86
C PHE A 944 62.10 6.94 11.71
N GLN A 945 60.98 7.03 11.00
CA GLN A 945 60.76 6.26 9.78
C GLN A 945 59.99 7.10 8.74
N VAL A 946 60.42 7.03 7.49
CA VAL A 946 59.69 7.50 6.32
C VAL A 946 59.43 6.31 5.41
N SER A 947 58.17 6.09 5.06
CA SER A 947 57.75 5.04 4.15
C SER A 947 57.04 5.66 2.96
N PHE A 948 57.48 5.35 1.75
CA PHE A 948 56.91 5.87 0.51
C PHE A 948 56.47 4.72 -0.39
N SER A 949 55.15 4.60 -0.57
CA SER A 949 54.49 3.61 -1.40
C SER A 949 53.80 4.30 -2.58
N LEU A 950 53.92 3.71 -3.77
CA LEU A 950 53.25 4.23 -4.98
C LEU A 950 51.71 4.13 -4.89
N SER A 951 51.18 3.21 -4.08
CA SER A 951 49.75 2.97 -3.89
C SER A 951 49.19 3.59 -2.61
N LEU A 952 49.97 3.62 -1.52
CA LEU A 952 49.53 4.09 -0.20
C LEU A 952 49.95 5.52 0.13
N GLY A 953 50.85 6.13 -0.66
CA GLY A 953 51.36 7.48 -0.40
C GLY A 953 52.59 7.51 0.53
N LEU A 954 52.85 8.68 1.12
CA LEU A 954 54.01 8.94 1.98
C LEU A 954 53.60 8.97 3.46
N VAL A 955 54.23 8.13 4.27
CA VAL A 955 54.03 8.06 5.72
C VAL A 955 55.29 8.50 6.43
N VAL A 956 55.14 9.36 7.44
CA VAL A 956 56.21 9.74 8.36
C VAL A 956 55.80 9.38 9.77
N SER A 957 56.65 8.61 10.45
CA SER A 957 56.49 8.20 11.84
C SER A 957 57.70 8.66 12.66
N VAL A 958 57.46 9.19 13.86
CA VAL A 958 58.50 9.59 14.81
C VAL A 958 58.20 8.97 16.17
N SER A 959 59.24 8.70 16.93
CA SER A 959 59.13 8.32 18.35
C SER A 959 58.67 9.49 19.23
N ASP A 960 58.25 9.18 20.46
CA ASP A 960 57.64 10.12 21.41
C ASP A 960 58.59 11.24 21.82
N GLU A 961 59.84 10.86 22.07
CA GLU A 961 60.91 11.79 22.37
C GLU A 961 61.11 12.78 21.22
N MET A 962 60.97 12.30 19.99
CA MET A 962 61.08 13.13 18.79
C MET A 962 59.83 13.97 18.53
N ALA A 963 58.62 13.46 18.76
CA ALA A 963 57.36 14.16 18.53
C ALA A 963 57.32 15.54 19.20
N GLN A 964 57.88 15.66 20.40
CA GLN A 964 57.92 16.91 21.17
C GLN A 964 58.90 17.96 20.62
N THR A 965 59.88 17.51 19.82
CA THR A 965 60.99 18.33 19.31
C THR A 965 60.81 18.75 17.86
N VAL A 966 59.93 18.07 17.12
CA VAL A 966 59.71 18.32 15.69
C VAL A 966 58.60 19.32 15.41
N CYS A 967 58.68 19.97 14.25
CA CYS A 967 57.61 20.77 13.66
C CYS A 967 57.69 20.72 12.14
N GLY A 968 56.61 21.09 11.46
CA GLY A 968 56.52 21.07 10.00
C GLY A 968 55.07 21.11 9.54
N ALA A 969 54.85 20.87 8.25
CA ALA A 969 53.51 20.72 7.71
C ALA A 969 52.73 19.59 8.40
N CYS A 970 53.41 18.58 8.97
CA CYS A 970 52.80 17.53 9.79
C CYS A 970 52.33 17.97 11.19
N GLY A 971 52.56 19.23 11.60
CA GLY A 971 52.22 19.76 12.92
C GLY A 971 53.30 19.55 14.00
N SER A 972 53.00 19.94 15.26
CA SER A 972 53.86 19.72 16.44
C SER A 972 53.03 19.28 17.65
N ASP A 973 53.61 18.48 18.54
CA ASP A 973 52.92 17.78 19.64
C ASP A 973 52.18 18.68 20.66
N ASN A 974 52.71 19.87 20.96
CA ASN A 974 52.25 20.67 22.12
C ASN A 974 51.73 22.07 21.79
N LYS A 975 51.30 22.31 20.54
CA LYS A 975 50.49 23.49 20.22
C LYS A 975 49.40 23.10 19.24
N VAL A 976 48.19 23.11 19.78
CA VAL A 976 47.00 23.64 19.12
C VAL A 976 47.38 25.00 18.50
N PHE A 977 47.93 24.99 17.29
CA PHE A 977 47.42 25.86 16.25
C PHE A 977 46.33 25.01 15.61
N ASP A 978 45.17 24.85 16.25
CA ASP A 978 44.02 25.64 15.86
C ASP A 978 44.28 26.33 14.52
N VAL A 979 43.88 25.65 13.45
CA VAL A 979 43.42 26.28 12.20
C VAL A 979 42.11 27.06 12.52
N GLN A 980 42.05 27.75 13.68
CA GLN A 980 40.94 28.63 14.03
C GLN A 980 41.12 29.94 13.28
N GLY A 981 40.55 29.95 12.08
CA GLY A 981 40.27 31.15 11.32
C GLY A 981 41.12 31.39 10.07
N GLN A 982 42.14 30.57 9.78
CA GLN A 982 42.93 30.65 8.54
C GLN A 982 42.83 29.33 7.77
N GLY A 983 42.82 29.35 6.44
CA GLY A 983 42.64 28.12 5.65
C GLY A 983 43.87 27.20 5.71
N PHE A 984 43.68 25.88 5.66
CA PHE A 984 44.78 24.90 5.66
C PHE A 984 45.87 25.17 4.60
N GLN A 985 45.49 25.73 3.44
CA GLN A 985 46.45 26.13 2.40
C GLN A 985 47.38 27.28 2.84
N GLU A 986 46.90 28.19 3.70
CA GLU A 986 47.73 29.25 4.29
C GLU A 986 48.71 28.66 5.31
N PHE A 987 48.25 27.70 6.13
CA PHE A 987 49.11 26.95 7.04
C PHE A 987 50.20 26.19 6.29
N LEU A 988 49.84 25.45 5.23
CA LEU A 988 50.80 24.70 4.42
C LEU A 988 51.80 25.63 3.72
N ALA A 989 51.38 26.83 3.31
CA ALA A 989 52.26 27.84 2.71
C ALA A 989 53.37 28.33 3.67
N LEU A 990 53.14 28.32 4.99
CA LEU A 990 54.16 28.65 5.99
C LEU A 990 55.32 27.65 6.00
N TRP A 991 55.09 26.44 5.50
CA TRP A 991 56.06 25.34 5.45
C TRP A 991 56.67 25.13 4.07
N ARG A 992 56.52 26.08 3.12
CA ARG A 992 57.26 26.00 1.85
C ARG A 992 58.76 25.92 2.12
N ALA A 993 59.42 24.94 1.52
CA ALA A 993 60.87 24.77 1.61
C ALA A 993 61.57 25.86 0.78
N PRO A 994 62.22 26.87 1.39
CA PRO A 994 62.72 28.04 0.68
C PRO A 994 63.97 27.77 -0.16
N ASP A 995 64.63 26.65 0.12
CA ASP A 995 65.85 26.17 -0.53
C ASP A 995 65.57 25.29 -1.76
N PHE A 996 64.30 25.05 -2.07
CA PHE A 996 63.86 24.36 -3.28
C PHE A 996 63.29 25.38 -4.29
N PRO A 997 63.60 25.25 -5.59
CA PRO A 997 63.09 26.16 -6.59
C PRO A 997 61.56 26.12 -6.59
N SER A 998 60.91 27.28 -6.44
CA SER A 998 59.47 27.39 -6.68
C SER A 998 59.23 27.03 -8.13
N ALA A 999 58.36 26.05 -8.40
CA ALA A 999 57.88 25.74 -9.74
C ALA A 999 57.04 26.91 -10.29
N LEU A 1000 57.74 27.97 -10.68
CA LEU A 1000 57.32 29.14 -11.46
C LEU A 1000 58.61 29.71 -12.10
N CYS A 1001 59.16 28.93 -13.03
CA CYS A 1001 59.92 29.42 -14.17
C CYS A 1001 59.45 28.65 -15.40
#